data_AF-A0A6J1HXU6-F1
#
_entry.id   AF-A0A6J1HXU6-F1
#
_cell.length_a   1.000
_cell.length_b   1.000
_cell.length_c   1.000
_cell.angle_alpha   90.00
_cell.angle_beta   90.00
_cell.angle_gamma   90.00
#
_symmetry.space_group_name_H-M   'P 1'
#
loop_
_entity.id
_entity.type
_entity.pdbx_description
1 polymer ?
#
loop_
_entity_poly.entity_id
_entity_poly.type
_entity_poly.pdbx_seq_one_letter_code
_entity_poly.pdbx_strand_id
1 'polypeptide(L)'
;MENSIAFKYLSPSPPLASSARLCFFSSKLRGSRPTSVPCHDLEWRSKRFVFKQKMVVKASAKVEETSAKESAYKSEWGKVSAVLFDMDGVLCNSEDLSRRAAVDVFSELGVEVTPEDFVPFMGTGEANFLGGVASVKGVAGFSPEAAKKRFFEIYLEKYAKPNSGIGFPGALELITECKSKGLKVAVASSADRIKVDANLAAAGLPLSMFDAIVSADAFENLKPAPDIFIAASKLLNVPTDECIVIEDALAGVQAAQAAKMRCIAVKTTLSDETLKTAGPSLIRNDIGNITIHDILSGGSDASNEKIQGSQFLQTSEQISPQKDTSGIDAAAVQDSEAVNDGSLSIGRLQGTRRDIVRYGSLGIALSCLVFTITNWKAMQYTSPKAIWNLFFGVNQPSFQNNASSGGPIRDRIQRFIEYISEIETRETAPVVPEFPSKLDWLNSSPLRFREDLKGKVVLLDFWTYCCINCMHVLPDLEYLEKKYNDKAFAVVGVHSAKFDNEKDLEAIRNAVLRYGITHPVVNDGDMFLWRELGINSWPTFAIVGPNGKLLAQISGEGRRKDLDDFIEAALLFYSEKKILDSRPLPLRLEKDSDPRLITSPLKFPGKLTIDVLNNRLFISDSNHNRIVVTDLSGNFLIQIGSTGEDGLRDGTFDDATFNRPQGLAYNAKKNLLYVADTENHALREIDFVRETVRTLAGNGTKGSDYEGGKQGTSQLLNSPWDVCFEPISEKVYIAMAGQHQIWVHDTLNGVTKSFSGDGFERNLNGSSSSSSSFAQPSGLSLSPDLSEVYIADSESSSIRAVDLKTGGSRLLAGGDPIFSDNLFKFGDQDGVGSEVLLQHPLGVLCSKDGQIYIADSYNHKIKRLDPVSKRVTTIAGTGKAGLKDGTALAAQLSEPSGITEAEGRLFISDTNNNVIRYLDLNNQEQPQLLTLELKGVQPPNPKPKSFKRLRKRSSDTQTIIVDGGSFREGNLSLKISLPEEYHFSKEARSKFIVETEPESALSIDPSDGYLSPDGFANLRFRRSSPAASLGRISCKVYYCKEDEVCLYKSLLFEVPFREELSETSQAEITLAFEVKPKASTSSLPL
;
A
#
# COMPACT_ATOMS: atom_id res chain seq x y z
N MET A 1 69.24 -3.30 20.89
CA MET A 1 68.34 -3.63 19.76
C MET A 1 67.18 -2.62 19.77
N GLU A 2 67.40 -1.31 19.60
CA GLU A 2 68.05 -0.59 18.46
C GLU A 2 67.19 -0.68 17.19
N ASN A 3 66.82 0.41 16.49
CA ASN A 3 67.09 1.86 16.68
C ASN A 3 65.82 2.66 16.31
N SER A 4 65.49 3.78 16.98
CA SER A 4 65.89 5.17 16.63
C SER A 4 65.66 5.50 15.14
N ILE A 5 64.90 6.53 14.76
CA ILE A 5 65.17 7.96 14.99
C ILE A 5 63.92 8.74 15.46
N ALA A 6 64.13 9.86 16.17
CA ALA A 6 63.07 10.80 16.57
C ALA A 6 63.47 12.26 16.26
N PHE A 7 62.49 13.16 16.15
CA PHE A 7 62.72 14.61 16.29
C PHE A 7 61.68 15.27 17.19
N LYS A 8 62.19 16.01 18.18
CA LYS A 8 61.51 16.96 19.08
C LYS A 8 61.61 18.37 18.46
N TYR A 9 60.91 19.43 18.87
CA TYR A 9 59.83 19.75 19.83
C TYR A 9 59.26 21.11 19.36
N LEU A 10 58.07 21.55 19.81
CA LEU A 10 57.87 22.84 20.52
C LEU A 10 56.39 23.26 20.67
N SER A 11 56.08 23.79 21.85
CA SER A 11 54.88 24.51 22.29
C SER A 11 55.22 25.10 23.69
N PRO A 12 54.46 26.04 24.28
CA PRO A 12 53.29 26.81 23.79
C PRO A 12 53.49 28.34 23.92
N SER A 13 52.47 29.16 23.56
CA SER A 13 51.96 30.32 24.36
C SER A 13 50.96 31.23 23.60
N PRO A 14 49.86 31.68 24.24
CA PRO A 14 49.08 32.88 23.88
C PRO A 14 49.50 34.07 24.80
N PRO A 15 48.75 35.20 24.98
CA PRO A 15 47.60 35.76 24.25
C PRO A 15 47.77 37.25 23.83
N LEU A 16 46.84 37.77 23.02
CA LEU A 16 46.41 39.20 22.95
C LEU A 16 45.05 39.20 22.20
N ALA A 17 43.91 39.69 22.70
CA ALA A 17 43.56 40.85 23.52
C ALA A 17 43.56 42.19 22.76
N SER A 18 42.44 42.50 22.11
CA SER A 18 41.97 43.88 21.88
C SER A 18 40.47 43.95 22.19
N SER A 19 39.99 45.12 22.59
CA SER A 19 38.67 45.27 23.23
C SER A 19 37.85 46.42 22.65
N ALA A 20 36.57 46.16 22.38
CA ALA A 20 35.54 47.19 22.27
C ALA A 20 34.38 46.80 23.20
N ARG A 21 34.26 47.48 24.36
CA ARG A 21 33.17 47.28 25.32
C ARG A 21 32.06 48.30 25.08
N LEU A 22 30.82 47.82 25.26
CA LEU A 22 29.67 48.52 25.86
C LEU A 22 29.46 50.02 25.55
N CYS A 23 28.26 50.33 25.06
CA CYS A 23 27.39 51.23 25.82
C CYS A 23 25.91 50.87 25.64
N PHE A 24 25.21 50.64 26.75
CA PHE A 24 23.74 50.60 26.77
C PHE A 24 23.22 52.03 26.82
N PHE A 25 22.11 52.33 26.13
CA PHE A 25 21.11 53.24 26.68
C PHE A 25 19.69 52.85 26.23
N SER A 26 18.78 52.89 27.20
CA SER A 26 17.33 52.95 26.99
C SER A 26 16.92 54.45 27.01
N SER A 27 15.70 54.93 26.73
CA SER A 27 14.35 54.34 26.77
C SER A 27 13.33 55.35 26.19
N LYS A 28 12.05 54.95 26.09
CA LYS A 28 10.83 55.84 26.15
C LYS A 28 10.61 56.86 25.00
N LEU A 29 9.44 57.50 24.86
CA LEU A 29 8.02 57.02 24.84
C LEU A 29 7.12 58.21 24.42
N ARG A 30 6.01 57.94 23.71
CA ARG A 30 4.94 58.90 23.27
C ARG A 30 5.37 59.87 22.14
N GLY A 31 4.49 60.32 21.23
CA GLY A 31 3.14 59.83 20.89
C GLY A 31 2.09 60.94 20.75
N SER A 32 1.39 61.00 19.60
CA SER A 32 0.21 61.85 19.37
C SER A 32 -0.72 61.32 18.26
N ARG A 33 -2.03 61.54 18.43
CA ARG A 33 -3.13 61.55 17.42
C ARG A 33 -3.88 62.88 17.60
N PRO A 34 -4.76 63.33 16.66
CA PRO A 34 -6.20 63.02 16.83
C PRO A 34 -7.07 62.98 15.53
N THR A 35 -8.24 62.30 15.62
CA THR A 35 -9.58 62.62 14.99
C THR A 35 -9.76 62.78 13.45
N SER A 36 -10.92 62.49 12.81
CA SER A 36 -12.19 61.84 13.22
C SER A 36 -13.13 61.49 12.03
N VAL A 37 -13.74 60.28 12.05
CA VAL A 37 -15.20 59.92 12.02
C VAL A 37 -16.18 60.95 11.36
N PRO A 38 -17.10 60.59 10.41
CA PRO A 38 -18.19 59.63 10.64
C PRO A 38 -18.64 58.68 9.50
N CYS A 39 -19.70 57.90 9.79
CA CYS A 39 -20.21 56.71 9.11
C CYS A 39 -21.31 56.98 8.04
N HIS A 40 -21.60 55.97 7.20
CA HIS A 40 -22.97 55.60 6.77
C HIS A 40 -22.99 54.20 6.10
N ASP A 41 -24.04 53.40 6.36
CA ASP A 41 -24.26 52.07 5.78
C ASP A 41 -24.98 52.12 4.41
N LEU A 42 -24.66 51.18 3.49
CA LEU A 42 -25.60 50.16 2.98
C LEU A 42 -24.95 49.11 2.04
N GLU A 43 -25.75 48.13 1.64
CA GLU A 43 -25.47 46.75 1.23
C GLU A 43 -24.79 46.41 -0.13
N TRP A 44 -24.16 45.21 -0.15
CA TRP A 44 -24.14 44.15 -1.19
C TRP A 44 -23.45 44.28 -2.58
N ARG A 45 -22.43 43.40 -2.77
CA ARG A 45 -22.12 42.55 -3.96
C ARG A 45 -22.01 43.22 -5.36
N SER A 46 -20.88 43.21 -6.09
CA SER A 46 -19.94 42.10 -6.32
C SER A 46 -18.93 42.34 -7.48
N LYS A 47 -17.94 41.43 -7.63
CA LYS A 47 -17.13 41.06 -8.83
C LYS A 47 -16.07 42.03 -9.42
N ARG A 48 -14.81 41.55 -9.32
CA ARG A 48 -13.68 41.56 -10.30
C ARG A 48 -13.65 42.61 -11.44
N PHE A 49 -12.48 43.27 -11.59
CA PHE A 49 -11.92 43.63 -12.91
C PHE A 49 -10.38 43.51 -12.93
N VAL A 50 -9.76 43.55 -14.12
CA VAL A 50 -8.33 43.26 -14.38
C VAL A 50 -7.72 44.29 -15.33
N PHE A 51 -6.50 44.78 -15.04
CA PHE A 51 -5.55 45.41 -15.97
C PHE A 51 -4.15 44.83 -15.69
N LYS A 52 -3.33 44.35 -16.64
CA LYS A 52 -2.76 44.91 -17.90
C LYS A 52 -1.60 45.89 -17.69
N GLN A 53 -0.41 45.50 -18.18
CA GLN A 53 0.62 46.41 -18.73
C GLN A 53 1.51 45.68 -19.77
N LYS A 54 2.25 46.43 -20.61
CA LYS A 54 2.96 45.91 -21.80
C LYS A 54 4.08 46.86 -22.28
N MET A 55 5.29 46.34 -22.55
CA MET A 55 6.43 47.00 -23.25
C MET A 55 7.25 45.93 -24.04
N VAL A 56 8.03 46.12 -25.14
CA VAL A 56 8.57 47.28 -25.93
C VAL A 56 9.96 47.78 -25.47
N VAL A 57 11.05 47.96 -26.25
CA VAL A 57 11.57 47.55 -27.62
C VAL A 57 13.09 48.02 -27.68
N LYS A 58 14.08 47.71 -28.56
CA LYS A 58 14.22 47.38 -30.01
C LYS A 58 15.66 46.90 -30.37
N ALA A 59 15.82 46.14 -31.47
CA ALA A 59 17.05 45.99 -32.32
C ALA A 59 18.32 45.33 -31.70
N SER A 60 19.34 44.87 -32.45
CA SER A 60 19.67 44.97 -33.91
C SER A 60 20.28 43.66 -34.50
N ALA A 61 20.69 43.63 -35.79
CA ALA A 61 20.68 42.41 -36.63
C ALA A 61 21.91 42.09 -37.54
N LYS A 62 21.86 40.88 -38.16
CA LYS A 62 22.61 40.34 -39.34
C LYS A 62 21.82 39.12 -39.92
N VAL A 63 21.86 38.62 -41.18
CA VAL A 63 22.66 38.82 -42.43
C VAL A 63 24.04 38.14 -42.43
N GLU A 64 24.38 37.14 -43.28
CA GLU A 64 23.70 36.35 -44.35
C GLU A 64 24.42 34.97 -44.48
N GLU A 65 23.96 33.92 -45.19
CA GLU A 65 24.08 33.66 -46.65
C GLU A 65 23.17 32.49 -47.11
N THR A 66 23.30 31.97 -48.36
CA THR A 66 22.21 31.28 -49.10
C THR A 66 22.59 30.01 -49.91
N SER A 67 21.56 29.37 -50.50
CA SER A 67 21.56 28.22 -51.45
C SER A 67 21.67 26.81 -50.82
N ALA A 68 21.19 25.73 -51.46
CA ALA A 68 20.62 25.58 -52.82
C ALA A 68 19.33 24.71 -52.84
N LYS A 69 18.70 24.56 -54.01
CA LYS A 69 17.60 23.61 -54.26
C LYS A 69 18.15 22.28 -54.76
N GLU A 70 17.57 21.16 -54.33
CA GLU A 70 17.53 19.93 -55.13
C GLU A 70 16.11 19.39 -55.24
N SER A 71 15.84 18.64 -56.31
CA SER A 71 14.52 18.17 -56.71
C SER A 71 14.37 16.67 -56.49
N ALA A 72 13.55 16.26 -55.53
CA ALA A 72 13.15 14.87 -55.37
C ALA A 72 12.00 14.50 -56.33
N TYR A 73 12.16 13.39 -57.05
CA TYR A 73 11.02 12.69 -57.66
C TYR A 73 10.05 12.27 -56.55
N LYS A 74 8.73 12.41 -56.78
CA LYS A 74 7.75 11.65 -56.00
C LYS A 74 7.83 10.19 -56.44
N SER A 75 8.39 9.33 -55.60
CA SER A 75 8.21 7.88 -55.76
C SER A 75 6.74 7.53 -55.49
N GLU A 76 6.19 6.61 -56.27
CA GLU A 76 4.82 6.09 -56.03
C GLU A 76 4.73 5.29 -54.73
N TRP A 77 5.88 4.85 -54.19
CA TRP A 77 5.98 4.13 -52.92
C TRP A 77 5.42 4.91 -51.73
N GLY A 78 5.57 6.25 -51.70
CA GLY A 78 5.12 7.09 -50.59
C GLY A 78 6.05 7.10 -49.35
N LYS A 79 5.83 8.06 -48.45
CA LYS A 79 6.62 8.24 -47.21
C LYS A 79 6.51 7.01 -46.30
N VAL A 80 7.60 6.66 -45.64
CA VAL A 80 7.64 5.61 -44.60
C VAL A 80 8.07 6.24 -43.29
N SER A 81 7.47 5.81 -42.18
CA SER A 81 7.82 6.29 -40.84
C SER A 81 7.71 5.23 -39.74
N ALA A 82 7.15 4.05 -40.05
CA ALA A 82 7.15 2.89 -39.17
C ALA A 82 7.35 1.57 -39.92
N VAL A 83 7.97 0.60 -39.25
CA VAL A 83 8.05 -0.81 -39.66
C VAL A 83 7.44 -1.68 -38.55
N LEU A 84 6.49 -2.52 -38.93
CA LEU A 84 5.78 -3.46 -38.06
C LEU A 84 6.21 -4.88 -38.44
N PHE A 85 6.70 -5.65 -37.49
CA PHE A 85 7.14 -7.04 -37.70
C PHE A 85 6.13 -7.98 -37.03
N ASP A 86 5.72 -9.10 -37.66
CA ASP A 86 5.38 -10.26 -36.82
C ASP A 86 6.65 -10.77 -36.12
N MET A 87 6.48 -11.66 -35.17
CA MET A 87 7.51 -12.31 -34.43
C MET A 87 7.74 -13.75 -34.92
N ASP A 88 6.67 -14.53 -35.03
CA ASP A 88 6.73 -15.93 -35.43
C ASP A 88 6.97 -15.96 -36.97
N GLY A 89 7.92 -16.76 -37.44
CA GLY A 89 8.30 -16.83 -38.86
C GLY A 89 9.07 -15.61 -39.42
N VAL A 90 8.96 -14.42 -38.80
CA VAL A 90 9.61 -13.17 -39.25
C VAL A 90 10.84 -12.81 -38.41
N LEU A 91 10.71 -12.73 -37.09
CA LEU A 91 11.83 -12.41 -36.19
C LEU A 91 12.47 -13.67 -35.60
N CYS A 92 11.71 -14.74 -35.40
CA CYS A 92 12.20 -15.98 -34.81
C CYS A 92 11.49 -17.25 -35.31
N ASN A 93 12.20 -18.37 -35.25
CA ASN A 93 11.67 -19.70 -35.51
C ASN A 93 11.17 -20.34 -34.20
N SER A 94 9.89 -20.12 -33.91
CA SER A 94 9.22 -20.55 -32.68
C SER A 94 8.24 -21.72 -32.87
N GLU A 95 7.73 -21.93 -34.09
CA GLU A 95 6.71 -22.94 -34.37
C GLU A 95 7.20 -24.35 -34.04
N ASP A 96 8.41 -24.70 -34.47
CA ASP A 96 8.97 -26.02 -34.22
C ASP A 96 9.18 -26.28 -32.72
N LEU A 97 9.64 -25.26 -31.99
CA LEU A 97 9.79 -25.32 -30.53
C LEU A 97 8.44 -25.44 -29.82
N SER A 98 7.41 -24.78 -30.35
CA SER A 98 6.03 -24.87 -29.86
C SER A 98 5.51 -26.31 -30.05
N ARG A 99 5.74 -26.93 -31.21
CA ARG A 99 5.36 -28.34 -31.45
C ARG A 99 6.12 -29.30 -30.53
N ARG A 100 7.42 -29.09 -30.29
CA ARG A 100 8.20 -29.90 -29.32
C ARG A 100 7.70 -29.76 -27.88
N ALA A 101 7.39 -28.54 -27.43
CA ALA A 101 6.83 -28.32 -26.09
C ALA A 101 5.43 -28.93 -25.93
N ALA A 102 4.62 -28.94 -26.99
CA ALA A 102 3.33 -29.61 -26.98
C ALA A 102 3.46 -31.15 -26.92
N VAL A 103 4.46 -31.74 -27.60
CA VAL A 103 4.78 -33.17 -27.45
C VAL A 103 5.13 -33.52 -26.00
N ASP A 104 5.89 -32.67 -25.30
CA ASP A 104 6.19 -32.89 -23.87
C ASP A 104 4.92 -32.84 -22.99
N VAL A 105 4.01 -31.86 -23.21
CA VAL A 105 2.73 -31.78 -22.47
C VAL A 105 1.91 -33.06 -22.65
N PHE A 106 1.83 -33.59 -23.86
CA PHE A 106 1.10 -34.82 -24.14
C PHE A 106 1.81 -36.07 -23.58
N SER A 107 3.15 -36.07 -23.54
CA SER A 107 3.94 -37.09 -22.85
C SER A 107 3.67 -37.13 -21.34
N GLU A 108 3.55 -35.96 -20.69
CA GLU A 108 3.12 -35.88 -19.28
C GLU A 108 1.68 -36.37 -19.05
N LEU A 109 0.81 -36.25 -20.05
CA LEU A 109 -0.55 -36.81 -20.05
C LEU A 109 -0.61 -38.31 -20.44
N GLY A 110 0.53 -38.93 -20.78
CA GLY A 110 0.61 -40.33 -21.18
C GLY A 110 0.08 -40.62 -22.60
N VAL A 111 0.11 -39.64 -23.50
CA VAL A 111 -0.45 -39.72 -24.86
C VAL A 111 0.66 -39.57 -25.90
N GLU A 112 0.84 -40.58 -26.75
CA GLU A 112 1.85 -40.53 -27.83
C GLU A 112 1.42 -39.63 -29.00
N VAL A 113 2.21 -38.59 -29.24
CA VAL A 113 2.06 -37.62 -30.33
C VAL A 113 3.43 -37.25 -30.89
N THR A 114 3.49 -36.84 -32.17
CA THR A 114 4.71 -36.31 -32.79
C THR A 114 4.50 -34.84 -33.19
N PRO A 115 5.57 -34.07 -33.50
CA PRO A 115 5.43 -32.70 -33.98
C PRO A 115 4.52 -32.56 -35.22
N GLU A 116 4.35 -33.61 -36.00
CA GLU A 116 3.52 -33.64 -37.21
C GLU A 116 2.01 -33.63 -36.87
N ASP A 117 1.59 -34.23 -35.75
CA ASP A 117 0.18 -34.21 -35.29
C ASP A 117 -0.32 -32.77 -35.04
N PHE A 118 0.58 -31.84 -34.70
CA PHE A 118 0.28 -30.46 -34.38
C PHE A 118 0.21 -29.53 -35.61
N VAL A 119 0.72 -29.97 -36.78
CA VAL A 119 0.76 -29.14 -38.00
C VAL A 119 -0.62 -28.66 -38.47
N PRO A 120 -1.69 -29.49 -38.45
CA PRO A 120 -3.04 -29.04 -38.84
C PRO A 120 -3.67 -27.99 -37.92
N PHE A 121 -3.06 -27.70 -36.77
CA PHE A 121 -3.61 -26.81 -35.73
C PHE A 121 -2.72 -25.58 -35.45
N MET A 122 -1.63 -25.38 -36.19
CA MET A 122 -0.80 -24.16 -36.07
C MET A 122 -1.61 -22.90 -36.42
N GLY A 123 -1.23 -21.76 -35.83
CA GLY A 123 -1.94 -20.49 -36.01
C GLY A 123 -3.35 -20.39 -35.39
N THR A 124 -3.89 -21.47 -34.77
CA THR A 124 -5.25 -21.47 -34.18
C THR A 124 -5.32 -20.90 -32.74
N GLY A 125 -4.18 -20.49 -32.18
CA GLY A 125 -4.02 -20.10 -30.77
C GLY A 125 -3.82 -21.31 -29.85
N GLU A 126 -2.98 -21.17 -28.82
CA GLU A 126 -2.39 -22.30 -28.06
C GLU A 126 -3.45 -23.24 -27.41
N ALA A 127 -4.64 -22.74 -27.06
CA ALA A 127 -5.72 -23.59 -26.52
C ALA A 127 -6.34 -24.51 -27.59
N ASN A 128 -6.52 -24.02 -28.83
CA ASN A 128 -7.04 -24.80 -29.96
C ASN A 128 -5.95 -25.71 -30.56
N PHE A 129 -4.71 -25.23 -30.58
CA PHE A 129 -3.52 -25.98 -30.97
C PHE A 129 -3.37 -27.28 -30.16
N LEU A 130 -3.48 -27.19 -28.84
CA LEU A 130 -3.44 -28.36 -27.95
C LEU A 130 -4.78 -29.13 -27.96
N GLY A 131 -5.92 -28.43 -27.89
CA GLY A 131 -7.25 -29.04 -27.87
C GLY A 131 -7.61 -29.83 -29.13
N GLY A 132 -7.13 -29.41 -30.29
CA GLY A 132 -7.31 -30.09 -31.58
C GLY A 132 -6.64 -31.46 -31.59
N VAL A 133 -5.38 -31.54 -31.18
CA VAL A 133 -4.66 -32.82 -31.04
C VAL A 133 -5.26 -33.68 -29.94
N ALA A 134 -5.68 -33.10 -28.81
CA ALA A 134 -6.37 -33.84 -27.75
C ALA A 134 -7.68 -34.48 -28.23
N SER A 135 -8.45 -33.76 -29.06
CA SER A 135 -9.67 -34.25 -29.69
C SER A 135 -9.39 -35.40 -30.66
N VAL A 136 -8.41 -35.24 -31.58
CA VAL A 136 -8.01 -36.28 -32.55
C VAL A 136 -7.46 -37.54 -31.86
N LYS A 137 -6.73 -37.38 -30.75
CA LYS A 137 -6.15 -38.47 -29.96
C LYS A 137 -7.10 -39.06 -28.92
N GLY A 138 -8.32 -38.53 -28.78
CA GLY A 138 -9.35 -39.05 -27.88
C GLY A 138 -9.08 -38.86 -26.38
N VAL A 139 -8.38 -37.79 -26.00
CA VAL A 139 -7.92 -37.58 -24.62
C VAL A 139 -9.09 -37.18 -23.70
N ALA A 140 -9.58 -38.16 -22.92
CA ALA A 140 -10.72 -37.96 -22.03
C ALA A 140 -10.39 -37.00 -20.87
N GLY A 141 -11.27 -36.02 -20.64
CA GLY A 141 -11.13 -35.05 -19.53
C GLY A 141 -10.11 -33.94 -19.76
N PHE A 142 -9.59 -33.76 -20.97
CA PHE A 142 -8.64 -32.71 -21.33
C PHE A 142 -9.20 -31.29 -21.08
N SER A 143 -8.46 -30.46 -20.34
CA SER A 143 -8.73 -29.01 -20.21
C SER A 143 -7.72 -28.23 -21.05
N PRO A 144 -8.18 -27.49 -22.10
CA PRO A 144 -7.32 -26.63 -22.91
C PRO A 144 -6.59 -25.56 -22.09
N GLU A 145 -7.19 -25.07 -21.01
CA GLU A 145 -6.66 -23.99 -20.16
C GLU A 145 -5.51 -24.51 -19.28
N ALA A 146 -5.70 -25.68 -18.66
CA ALA A 146 -4.66 -26.34 -17.88
C ALA A 146 -3.49 -26.78 -18.78
N ALA A 147 -3.80 -27.32 -19.96
CA ALA A 147 -2.79 -27.68 -20.96
C ALA A 147 -2.04 -26.45 -21.50
N LYS A 148 -2.72 -25.34 -21.81
CA LYS A 148 -2.10 -24.08 -22.24
C LYS A 148 -1.18 -23.48 -21.16
N LYS A 149 -1.57 -23.58 -19.88
CA LYS A 149 -0.68 -23.18 -18.77
C LYS A 149 0.57 -24.07 -18.72
N ARG A 150 0.41 -25.40 -18.70
CA ARG A 150 1.53 -26.34 -18.61
C ARG A 150 2.46 -26.27 -19.83
N PHE A 151 1.88 -26.02 -21.00
CA PHE A 151 2.60 -25.72 -22.24
C PHE A 151 3.54 -24.53 -22.07
N PHE A 152 3.09 -23.39 -21.52
CA PHE A 152 3.99 -22.25 -21.30
C PHE A 152 5.06 -22.55 -20.25
N GLU A 153 4.75 -23.27 -19.16
CA GLU A 153 5.76 -23.69 -18.18
C GLU A 153 6.90 -24.47 -18.88
N ILE A 154 6.57 -25.49 -19.67
CA ILE A 154 7.57 -26.30 -20.40
C ILE A 154 8.26 -25.50 -21.52
N TYR A 155 7.51 -24.70 -22.28
CA TYR A 155 8.04 -23.90 -23.38
C TYR A 155 9.12 -22.91 -22.89
N LEU A 156 8.84 -22.21 -21.79
CA LEU A 156 9.77 -21.27 -21.15
C LEU A 156 10.96 -21.99 -20.47
N GLU A 157 10.70 -23.09 -19.74
CA GLU A 157 11.75 -23.82 -19.01
C GLU A 157 12.72 -24.58 -19.93
N LYS A 158 12.26 -25.07 -21.09
CA LYS A 158 13.01 -26.03 -21.92
C LYS A 158 13.45 -25.46 -23.27
N TYR A 159 12.68 -24.58 -23.91
CA TYR A 159 12.88 -24.20 -25.31
C TYR A 159 13.15 -22.69 -25.53
N ALA A 160 12.31 -21.80 -25.03
CA ALA A 160 12.41 -20.35 -25.21
C ALA A 160 13.31 -19.66 -24.16
N LYS A 161 14.52 -20.20 -23.96
CA LYS A 161 15.51 -19.60 -23.05
C LYS A 161 16.12 -18.34 -23.66
N PRO A 162 16.42 -17.28 -22.87
CA PRO A 162 17.09 -16.09 -23.38
C PRO A 162 18.39 -16.42 -24.14
N ASN A 163 18.57 -15.83 -25.31
CA ASN A 163 19.66 -16.09 -26.25
C ASN A 163 19.84 -17.57 -26.67
N SER A 164 18.75 -18.38 -26.73
CA SER A 164 18.82 -19.76 -27.25
C SER A 164 19.07 -19.86 -28.77
N GLY A 165 19.11 -18.73 -29.48
CA GLY A 165 19.55 -18.66 -30.89
C GLY A 165 18.43 -18.88 -31.90
N ILE A 166 17.18 -18.59 -31.52
CA ILE A 166 15.99 -18.82 -32.35
C ILE A 166 15.69 -17.67 -33.33
N GLY A 167 16.41 -16.55 -33.23
CA GLY A 167 16.21 -15.37 -34.06
C GLY A 167 16.69 -15.60 -35.50
N PHE A 168 15.97 -15.07 -36.48
CA PHE A 168 16.41 -15.16 -37.87
C PHE A 168 17.61 -14.24 -38.14
N PRO A 169 18.66 -14.72 -38.85
CA PRO A 169 19.79 -13.89 -39.26
C PRO A 169 19.32 -12.65 -40.04
N GLY A 170 19.89 -11.48 -39.73
CA GLY A 170 19.49 -10.20 -40.34
C GLY A 170 18.37 -9.47 -39.60
N ALA A 171 17.63 -10.10 -38.67
CA ALA A 171 16.56 -9.43 -37.92
C ALA A 171 17.09 -8.29 -37.05
N LEU A 172 18.14 -8.56 -36.26
CA LEU A 172 18.80 -7.58 -35.40
C LEU A 172 19.38 -6.41 -36.20
N GLU A 173 20.04 -6.75 -37.31
CA GLU A 173 20.68 -5.81 -38.23
C GLU A 173 19.64 -4.88 -38.87
N LEU A 174 18.54 -5.44 -39.41
CA LEU A 174 17.48 -4.69 -40.08
C LEU A 174 16.73 -3.77 -39.11
N ILE A 175 16.40 -4.23 -37.90
CA ILE A 175 15.75 -3.39 -36.89
C ILE A 175 16.70 -2.22 -36.51
N THR A 176 17.97 -2.52 -36.28
CA THR A 176 19.00 -1.51 -35.97
C THR A 176 19.16 -0.49 -37.11
N GLU A 177 19.17 -0.94 -38.38
CA GLU A 177 19.22 -0.03 -39.52
C GLU A 177 17.96 0.84 -39.61
N CYS A 178 16.76 0.28 -39.40
CA CYS A 178 15.51 1.04 -39.37
C CYS A 178 15.56 2.17 -38.34
N LYS A 179 15.97 1.88 -37.10
CA LYS A 179 16.13 2.91 -36.06
C LYS A 179 17.22 3.92 -36.41
N SER A 180 18.29 3.51 -37.08
CA SER A 180 19.36 4.42 -37.54
C SER A 180 18.87 5.45 -38.58
N LYS A 181 17.81 5.14 -39.34
CA LYS A 181 17.16 6.09 -40.26
C LYS A 181 16.04 6.91 -39.59
N GLY A 182 15.80 6.72 -38.30
CA GLY A 182 14.70 7.38 -37.57
C GLY A 182 13.31 6.78 -37.86
N LEU A 183 13.22 5.58 -38.43
CA LEU A 183 11.97 4.83 -38.50
C LEU A 183 11.62 4.29 -37.12
N LYS A 184 10.33 4.33 -36.77
CA LYS A 184 9.83 3.59 -35.61
C LYS A 184 9.69 2.11 -35.93
N VAL A 185 9.88 1.25 -34.93
CA VAL A 185 9.82 -0.21 -35.10
C VAL A 185 8.92 -0.83 -34.03
N ALA A 186 8.09 -1.80 -34.40
CA ALA A 186 7.20 -2.49 -33.45
C ALA A 186 6.98 -3.96 -33.78
N VAL A 187 6.69 -4.75 -32.76
CA VAL A 187 6.21 -6.14 -32.90
C VAL A 187 4.68 -6.15 -32.88
N ALA A 188 4.07 -6.89 -33.79
CA ALA A 188 2.62 -6.92 -34.03
C ALA A 188 2.14 -8.36 -34.30
N SER A 189 2.12 -9.19 -33.25
CA SER A 189 1.91 -10.65 -33.35
C SER A 189 0.56 -11.12 -32.81
N SER A 190 0.09 -12.26 -33.32
CA SER A 190 -1.14 -12.95 -32.86
C SER A 190 -0.87 -13.99 -31.76
N ALA A 191 0.28 -13.93 -31.10
CA ALA A 191 0.64 -14.73 -29.93
C ALA A 191 0.30 -14.02 -28.61
N ASP A 192 0.02 -14.80 -27.55
CA ASP A 192 -0.05 -14.32 -26.15
C ASP A 192 1.21 -13.55 -25.74
N ARG A 193 1.08 -12.54 -24.88
CA ARG A 193 2.21 -11.69 -24.45
C ARG A 193 3.37 -12.47 -23.83
N ILE A 194 3.05 -13.53 -23.08
CA ILE A 194 4.02 -14.42 -22.43
C ILE A 194 4.92 -15.10 -23.46
N LYS A 195 4.36 -15.54 -24.60
CA LYS A 195 5.10 -16.10 -25.73
C LYS A 195 5.89 -15.01 -26.45
N VAL A 196 5.32 -13.80 -26.59
CA VAL A 196 5.98 -12.67 -27.24
C VAL A 196 7.27 -12.24 -26.54
N ASP A 197 7.21 -11.91 -25.25
CA ASP A 197 8.39 -11.44 -24.52
C ASP A 197 9.48 -12.52 -24.42
N ALA A 198 9.09 -13.80 -24.32
CA ALA A 198 10.01 -14.93 -24.27
C ALA A 198 10.70 -15.22 -25.61
N ASN A 199 9.96 -15.22 -26.73
CA ASN A 199 10.53 -15.45 -28.06
C ASN A 199 11.50 -14.34 -28.46
N LEU A 200 11.19 -13.06 -28.14
CA LEU A 200 12.10 -11.95 -28.38
C LEU A 200 13.39 -12.06 -27.54
N ALA A 201 13.28 -12.42 -26.25
CA ALA A 201 14.44 -12.69 -25.41
C ALA A 201 15.28 -13.89 -25.90
N ALA A 202 14.63 -14.95 -26.40
CA ALA A 202 15.30 -16.13 -26.96
C ALA A 202 15.98 -15.84 -28.31
N ALA A 203 15.43 -14.93 -29.10
CA ALA A 203 16.01 -14.41 -30.34
C ALA A 203 17.17 -13.41 -30.12
N GLY A 204 17.41 -12.96 -28.89
CA GLY A 204 18.40 -11.92 -28.57
C GLY A 204 17.95 -10.50 -28.92
N LEU A 205 16.64 -10.29 -29.08
CA LEU A 205 16.02 -9.00 -29.42
C LEU A 205 15.41 -8.38 -28.14
N PRO A 206 16.11 -7.47 -27.43
CA PRO A 206 15.61 -6.89 -26.19
C PRO A 206 14.36 -6.03 -26.45
N LEU A 207 13.37 -6.07 -25.56
CA LEU A 207 12.09 -5.39 -25.74
C LEU A 207 12.23 -3.87 -25.97
N SER A 208 13.25 -3.23 -25.36
CA SER A 208 13.60 -1.82 -25.54
C SER A 208 14.09 -1.45 -26.95
N MET A 209 14.33 -2.43 -27.81
CA MET A 209 14.57 -2.23 -29.23
C MET A 209 13.30 -1.78 -29.96
N PHE A 210 12.11 -2.14 -29.46
CA PHE A 210 10.83 -1.83 -30.10
C PHE A 210 10.17 -0.62 -29.45
N ASP A 211 9.64 0.28 -30.29
CA ASP A 211 8.92 1.49 -29.87
C ASP A 211 7.44 1.20 -29.53
N ALA A 212 6.94 0.02 -29.92
CA ALA A 212 5.71 -0.59 -29.41
C ALA A 212 5.76 -2.12 -29.54
N ILE A 213 5.00 -2.84 -28.71
CA ILE A 213 4.80 -4.30 -28.80
C ILE A 213 3.31 -4.57 -28.63
N VAL A 214 2.73 -5.33 -29.56
CA VAL A 214 1.30 -5.71 -29.62
C VAL A 214 1.19 -7.24 -29.70
N SER A 215 0.37 -7.80 -28.82
CA SER A 215 0.12 -9.23 -28.63
C SER A 215 -1.38 -9.53 -28.63
N ALA A 216 -1.76 -10.81 -28.74
CA ALA A 216 -3.15 -11.26 -28.89
C ALA A 216 -4.08 -10.91 -27.72
N ASP A 217 -3.54 -10.80 -26.51
CA ASP A 217 -4.31 -10.69 -25.24
C ASP A 217 -5.19 -9.42 -25.18
N ALA A 218 -4.96 -8.45 -26.07
CA ALA A 218 -5.68 -7.20 -26.17
C ALA A 218 -6.77 -7.17 -27.29
N PHE A 219 -7.02 -8.29 -27.99
CA PHE A 219 -7.92 -8.31 -29.16
C PHE A 219 -8.83 -9.54 -29.19
N GLU A 220 -10.13 -9.31 -29.41
CA GLU A 220 -11.11 -10.38 -29.70
C GLU A 220 -10.95 -10.94 -31.12
N ASN A 221 -10.40 -10.15 -32.05
CA ASN A 221 -10.20 -10.52 -33.45
C ASN A 221 -8.69 -10.46 -33.79
N LEU A 222 -8.12 -11.62 -34.15
CA LEU A 222 -6.72 -11.77 -34.56
C LEU A 222 -6.60 -11.74 -36.10
N LYS A 223 -5.37 -11.80 -36.64
CA LYS A 223 -5.11 -11.89 -38.09
C LYS A 223 -5.98 -13.00 -38.72
N PRO A 224 -6.76 -12.76 -39.79
CA PRO A 224 -6.65 -11.67 -40.77
C PRO A 224 -7.40 -10.36 -40.44
N ALA A 225 -7.91 -10.16 -39.22
CA ALA A 225 -8.42 -8.86 -38.81
C ALA A 225 -7.28 -7.81 -38.73
N PRO A 226 -7.51 -6.55 -39.14
CA PRO A 226 -6.48 -5.52 -39.19
C PRO A 226 -6.12 -4.91 -37.82
N ASP A 227 -6.86 -5.27 -36.77
CA ASP A 227 -6.88 -4.63 -35.46
C ASP A 227 -5.50 -4.55 -34.78
N ILE A 228 -4.72 -5.64 -34.84
CA ILE A 228 -3.36 -5.72 -34.29
C ILE A 228 -2.44 -4.68 -34.93
N PHE A 229 -2.46 -4.55 -36.26
CA PHE A 229 -1.63 -3.56 -36.97
C PHE A 229 -2.14 -2.14 -36.77
N ILE A 230 -3.46 -1.93 -36.81
CA ILE A 230 -4.07 -0.63 -36.54
C ILE A 230 -3.72 -0.16 -35.11
N ALA A 231 -3.66 -1.07 -34.13
CA ALA A 231 -3.20 -0.75 -32.79
C ALA A 231 -1.70 -0.42 -32.74
N ALA A 232 -0.84 -1.18 -33.42
CA ALA A 232 0.59 -0.87 -33.50
C ALA A 232 0.85 0.51 -34.14
N SER A 233 0.18 0.83 -35.26
CA SER A 233 0.21 2.15 -35.90
C SER A 233 -0.24 3.29 -34.96
N LYS A 234 -1.31 3.08 -34.18
CA LYS A 234 -1.78 4.04 -33.16
C LYS A 234 -0.76 4.24 -32.04
N LEU A 235 -0.17 3.17 -31.49
CA LEU A 235 0.85 3.24 -30.44
C LEU A 235 2.11 3.95 -30.92
N LEU A 236 2.55 3.68 -32.15
CA LEU A 236 3.65 4.40 -32.79
C LEU A 236 3.29 5.86 -33.16
N ASN A 237 2.01 6.24 -33.15
CA ASN A 237 1.50 7.51 -33.67
C ASN A 237 2.00 7.79 -35.10
N VAL A 238 1.87 6.79 -35.98
CA VAL A 238 2.23 6.86 -37.41
C VAL A 238 1.01 6.43 -38.24
N PRO A 239 0.59 7.20 -39.27
CA PRO A 239 -0.52 6.83 -40.16
C PRO A 239 -0.34 5.46 -40.80
N THR A 240 -1.43 4.71 -41.04
CA THR A 240 -1.31 3.34 -41.57
C THR A 240 -0.73 3.30 -42.98
N ASP A 241 -0.97 4.33 -43.79
CA ASP A 241 -0.35 4.50 -45.11
C ASP A 241 1.16 4.79 -45.04
N GLU A 242 1.68 5.29 -43.91
CA GLU A 242 3.12 5.47 -43.66
C GLU A 242 3.81 4.25 -43.01
N CYS A 243 3.06 3.17 -42.76
CA CYS A 243 3.57 1.91 -42.19
C CYS A 243 3.96 0.89 -43.27
N ILE A 244 5.02 0.14 -42.99
CA ILE A 244 5.42 -1.10 -43.67
C ILE A 244 5.21 -2.26 -42.69
N VAL A 245 4.50 -3.30 -43.10
CA VAL A 245 4.40 -4.59 -42.38
C VAL A 245 5.40 -5.59 -42.97
N ILE A 246 6.05 -6.39 -42.13
CA ILE A 246 6.87 -7.55 -42.53
C ILE A 246 6.24 -8.80 -41.93
N GLU A 247 5.86 -9.75 -42.80
CA GLU A 247 5.00 -10.90 -42.47
C GLU A 247 5.40 -12.15 -43.26
N ASP A 248 5.19 -13.34 -42.71
CA ASP A 248 5.39 -14.65 -43.34
C ASP A 248 4.07 -15.35 -43.73
N ALA A 249 2.97 -15.02 -43.06
CA ALA A 249 1.69 -15.72 -43.12
C ALA A 249 0.62 -15.01 -43.98
N LEU A 250 -0.14 -15.80 -44.75
CA LEU A 250 -1.27 -15.35 -45.60
C LEU A 250 -2.27 -14.47 -44.83
N ALA A 251 -2.64 -14.86 -43.61
CA ALA A 251 -3.60 -14.13 -42.79
C ALA A 251 -3.07 -12.75 -42.39
N GLY A 252 -1.76 -12.61 -42.13
CA GLY A 252 -1.17 -11.33 -41.79
C GLY A 252 -1.00 -10.39 -42.97
N VAL A 253 -0.67 -10.91 -44.16
CA VAL A 253 -0.66 -10.10 -45.39
C VAL A 253 -2.07 -9.55 -45.68
N GLN A 254 -3.11 -10.36 -45.47
CA GLN A 254 -4.52 -9.92 -45.54
C GLN A 254 -4.86 -8.87 -44.49
N ALA A 255 -4.42 -9.03 -43.23
CA ALA A 255 -4.62 -8.03 -42.18
C ALA A 255 -3.90 -6.71 -42.49
N ALA A 256 -2.69 -6.75 -43.07
CA ALA A 256 -1.95 -5.56 -43.50
C ALA A 256 -2.69 -4.79 -44.61
N GLN A 257 -3.22 -5.50 -45.61
CA GLN A 257 -4.07 -4.91 -46.64
C GLN A 257 -5.36 -4.31 -46.06
N ALA A 258 -6.03 -5.02 -45.15
CA ALA A 258 -7.24 -4.53 -44.47
C ALA A 258 -6.95 -3.28 -43.61
N ALA A 259 -5.76 -3.18 -43.03
CA ALA A 259 -5.25 -2.00 -42.33
C ALA A 259 -4.78 -0.86 -43.28
N LYS A 260 -4.77 -1.12 -44.60
CA LYS A 260 -4.25 -0.24 -45.68
C LYS A 260 -2.76 0.10 -45.53
N MET A 261 -1.99 -0.87 -45.04
CA MET A 261 -0.54 -0.79 -44.93
C MET A 261 0.13 -1.44 -46.13
N ARG A 262 1.36 -1.01 -46.45
CA ARG A 262 2.24 -1.72 -47.39
C ARG A 262 2.83 -2.93 -46.68
N CYS A 263 3.08 -4.03 -47.40
CA CYS A 263 3.54 -5.29 -46.80
C CYS A 263 4.69 -5.91 -47.60
N ILE A 264 5.77 -6.30 -46.91
CA ILE A 264 6.89 -7.08 -47.46
C ILE A 264 6.74 -8.50 -46.90
N ALA A 265 6.38 -9.45 -47.76
CA ALA A 265 6.25 -10.84 -47.35
C ALA A 265 7.61 -11.58 -47.36
N VAL A 266 7.82 -12.48 -46.40
CA VAL A 266 8.95 -13.43 -46.36
C VAL A 266 8.47 -14.87 -46.57
N LYS A 267 9.33 -15.74 -47.11
CA LYS A 267 9.01 -17.12 -47.51
C LYS A 267 9.42 -18.17 -46.47
N THR A 268 9.64 -17.74 -45.23
CA THR A 268 10.07 -18.60 -44.11
C THR A 268 9.05 -19.68 -43.77
N THR A 269 7.75 -19.39 -43.95
CA THR A 269 6.64 -20.28 -43.58
C THR A 269 5.77 -20.69 -44.78
N LEU A 270 5.67 -19.86 -45.84
CA LEU A 270 4.80 -20.11 -47.00
C LEU A 270 5.53 -19.96 -48.35
N SER A 271 5.01 -20.66 -49.37
CA SER A 271 5.57 -20.66 -50.72
C SER A 271 5.24 -19.38 -51.51
N ASP A 272 6.07 -19.09 -52.52
CA ASP A 272 5.87 -18.01 -53.50
C ASP A 272 4.43 -17.93 -54.03
N GLU A 273 3.83 -19.06 -54.37
CA GLU A 273 2.52 -19.13 -55.02
C GLU A 273 1.40 -18.76 -54.05
N THR A 274 1.48 -19.22 -52.80
CA THR A 274 0.52 -18.91 -51.73
C THR A 274 0.61 -17.44 -51.29
N LEU A 275 1.82 -16.88 -51.23
CA LEU A 275 2.03 -15.47 -50.89
C LEU A 275 1.64 -14.52 -52.02
N LYS A 276 1.82 -14.91 -53.30
CA LYS A 276 1.38 -14.08 -54.45
C LYS A 276 -0.14 -13.90 -54.48
N THR A 277 -0.92 -14.93 -54.13
CA THR A 277 -2.39 -14.80 -53.97
C THR A 277 -2.82 -13.86 -52.84
N ALA A 278 -1.92 -13.52 -51.91
CA ALA A 278 -2.19 -12.55 -50.84
C ALA A 278 -1.99 -11.09 -51.28
N GLY A 279 -1.31 -10.83 -52.41
CA GLY A 279 -1.02 -9.48 -52.91
C GLY A 279 -0.15 -8.58 -52.01
N PRO A 280 0.98 -9.06 -51.44
CA PRO A 280 1.92 -8.19 -50.73
C PRO A 280 2.58 -7.18 -51.69
N SER A 281 3.10 -6.08 -51.15
CA SER A 281 3.80 -5.03 -51.90
C SER A 281 5.17 -5.48 -52.40
N LEU A 282 5.84 -6.37 -51.66
CA LEU A 282 7.10 -7.04 -52.04
C LEU A 282 7.14 -8.47 -51.49
N ILE A 283 8.01 -9.31 -52.06
CA ILE A 283 8.39 -10.61 -51.49
C ILE A 283 9.92 -10.71 -51.42
N ARG A 284 10.45 -11.19 -50.28
CA ARG A 284 11.86 -11.57 -50.07
C ARG A 284 11.91 -13.00 -49.52
N ASN A 285 13.07 -13.66 -49.48
CA ASN A 285 13.11 -15.06 -49.02
C ASN A 285 13.01 -15.14 -47.48
N ASP A 286 13.77 -14.28 -46.80
CA ASP A 286 13.83 -14.15 -45.34
C ASP A 286 14.02 -12.67 -44.96
N ILE A 287 14.01 -12.37 -43.66
CA ILE A 287 14.18 -11.00 -43.14
C ILE A 287 15.57 -10.40 -43.45
N GLY A 288 16.62 -11.21 -43.49
CA GLY A 288 17.97 -10.78 -43.87
C GLY A 288 18.14 -10.47 -45.37
N ASN A 289 17.15 -10.82 -46.20
CA ASN A 289 17.06 -10.42 -47.60
C ASN A 289 16.30 -9.09 -47.79
N ILE A 290 15.73 -8.49 -46.73
CA ILE A 290 15.07 -7.19 -46.78
C ILE A 290 16.11 -6.09 -46.54
N THR A 291 16.21 -5.13 -47.46
CA THR A 291 17.09 -3.96 -47.29
C THR A 291 16.31 -2.73 -46.83
N ILE A 292 17.00 -1.75 -46.24
CA ILE A 292 16.38 -0.46 -45.93
C ILE A 292 15.87 0.29 -47.19
N HIS A 293 16.38 -0.05 -48.38
CA HIS A 293 15.90 0.47 -49.66
C HIS A 293 14.57 -0.19 -50.07
N ASP A 294 14.38 -1.48 -49.79
CA ASP A 294 13.08 -2.15 -49.95
C ASP A 294 12.02 -1.50 -49.06
N ILE A 295 12.38 -1.16 -47.83
CA ILE A 295 11.52 -0.46 -46.89
C ILE A 295 11.23 0.98 -47.36
N LEU A 296 12.25 1.81 -47.60
CA LEU A 296 12.10 3.25 -47.83
C LEU A 296 11.62 3.65 -49.24
N SER A 297 11.90 2.85 -50.27
CA SER A 297 11.61 3.19 -51.67
C SER A 297 10.96 2.08 -52.49
N GLY A 298 10.68 0.91 -51.89
CA GLY A 298 10.02 -0.22 -52.55
C GLY A 298 10.96 -1.13 -53.34
N GLY A 299 12.27 -0.97 -53.17
CA GLY A 299 13.26 -1.69 -53.97
C GLY A 299 13.38 -1.13 -55.39
N SER A 300 14.45 -1.50 -56.09
CA SER A 300 14.56 -1.33 -57.54
C SER A 300 14.40 -2.70 -58.17
N ASP A 301 13.50 -2.83 -59.15
CA ASP A 301 13.21 -4.11 -59.80
C ASP A 301 14.43 -4.67 -60.55
N ALA A 302 15.15 -5.57 -59.88
CA ALA A 302 16.23 -6.37 -60.47
C ALA A 302 15.73 -7.72 -61.06
N SER A 303 14.41 -7.88 -61.25
CA SER A 303 13.81 -9.04 -61.94
C SER A 303 12.41 -8.74 -62.49
N ASN A 304 12.31 -7.74 -63.38
CA ASN A 304 11.06 -7.34 -64.01
C ASN A 304 10.65 -8.31 -65.16
N GLU A 305 10.08 -9.47 -64.82
CA GLU A 305 9.43 -10.34 -65.82
C GLU A 305 8.05 -9.80 -66.20
N LYS A 306 8.04 -8.96 -67.24
CA LYS A 306 6.80 -8.55 -67.91
C LYS A 306 6.09 -9.76 -68.53
N ILE A 307 4.77 -9.84 -68.34
CA ILE A 307 3.88 -10.31 -69.40
C ILE A 307 3.12 -9.09 -69.94
N GLN A 308 3.55 -8.59 -71.10
CA GLN A 308 2.75 -7.67 -71.90
C GLN A 308 1.73 -8.50 -72.72
N GLY A 309 0.45 -8.17 -72.60
CA GLY A 309 -0.65 -8.86 -73.29
C GLY A 309 -1.75 -7.90 -73.73
N SER A 310 -1.41 -6.91 -74.54
CA SER A 310 -2.38 -5.98 -75.10
C SER A 310 -3.23 -6.64 -76.19
N GLN A 311 -4.54 -6.35 -76.24
CA GLN A 311 -5.17 -5.64 -77.37
C GLN A 311 -6.71 -5.49 -77.29
N PHE A 312 -7.19 -4.62 -78.18
CA PHE A 312 -8.53 -4.46 -78.74
C PHE A 312 -9.70 -3.81 -77.97
N LEU A 313 -10.15 -2.72 -78.59
CA LEU A 313 -11.49 -2.14 -78.51
C LEU A 313 -12.56 -3.13 -79.00
N GLN A 314 -13.79 -3.07 -78.46
CA GLN A 314 -14.95 -2.49 -79.18
C GLN A 314 -16.29 -2.47 -78.40
N THR A 315 -17.00 -1.33 -78.50
CA THR A 315 -18.47 -1.07 -78.58
C THR A 315 -19.54 -1.79 -77.72
N SER A 316 -20.50 -0.95 -77.28
CA SER A 316 -21.96 -1.18 -77.13
C SER A 316 -22.55 -1.99 -75.95
N GLU A 317 -23.52 -1.33 -75.28
CA GLU A 317 -24.93 -1.77 -75.05
C GLU A 317 -25.23 -3.11 -74.32
N GLN A 318 -26.31 -3.29 -73.55
CA GLN A 318 -27.48 -2.45 -73.17
C GLN A 318 -28.19 -3.08 -71.93
N ILE A 319 -29.23 -2.41 -71.38
CA ILE A 319 -30.33 -2.98 -70.53
C ILE A 319 -29.89 -3.52 -69.13
N SER A 320 -30.30 -3.00 -67.95
CA SER A 320 -31.63 -2.57 -67.40
C SER A 320 -32.63 -3.74 -67.19
N PRO A 321 -33.83 -3.56 -66.58
CA PRO A 321 -34.41 -2.47 -65.77
C PRO A 321 -34.53 -2.90 -64.28
N GLN A 322 -35.21 -2.30 -63.28
CA GLN A 322 -35.89 -1.02 -62.95
C GLN A 322 -35.82 -0.91 -61.38
N LYS A 323 -36.46 -0.05 -60.57
CA LYS A 323 -37.54 0.99 -60.60
C LYS A 323 -37.11 2.05 -59.54
N ASP A 324 -37.29 3.36 -59.68
CA ASP A 324 -38.51 4.20 -59.76
C ASP A 324 -39.41 4.10 -58.49
N THR A 325 -39.91 5.19 -57.86
CA THR A 325 -39.93 6.63 -58.24
C THR A 325 -40.32 7.58 -57.08
N SER A 326 -39.97 8.87 -57.19
CA SER A 326 -40.64 10.09 -56.63
C SER A 326 -40.71 10.31 -55.10
N GLY A 327 -40.85 11.54 -54.56
CA GLY A 327 -40.86 12.91 -55.14
C GLY A 327 -40.66 13.99 -54.04
N ILE A 328 -39.96 15.11 -54.32
CA ILE A 328 -40.45 16.46 -54.73
C ILE A 328 -41.01 17.35 -53.59
N ASP A 329 -40.18 18.33 -53.20
CA ASP A 329 -40.36 19.77 -52.83
C ASP A 329 -41.60 20.34 -52.09
N ALA A 330 -41.33 21.23 -51.12
CA ALA A 330 -42.10 22.47 -50.85
C ALA A 330 -41.29 23.59 -50.15
N ALA A 331 -41.63 24.85 -50.45
CA ALA A 331 -41.14 26.14 -49.90
C ALA A 331 -41.30 26.31 -48.36
N ALA A 332 -40.55 27.12 -47.58
CA ALA A 332 -39.93 28.49 -47.70
C ALA A 332 -40.83 29.65 -47.18
N VAL A 333 -40.28 30.88 -47.00
CA VAL A 333 -40.92 32.17 -46.53
C VAL A 333 -41.05 32.31 -44.98
N GLN A 334 -40.70 33.42 -44.29
CA GLN A 334 -39.95 34.67 -44.61
C GLN A 334 -39.29 35.36 -43.38
N ASP A 335 -38.56 36.46 -43.65
CA ASP A 335 -37.81 37.40 -42.77
C ASP A 335 -38.69 38.24 -41.78
N SER A 336 -38.22 39.20 -40.96
CA SER A 336 -36.91 39.90 -40.74
C SER A 336 -36.76 40.31 -39.23
N GLU A 337 -35.85 41.11 -38.63
CA GLU A 337 -34.67 41.98 -38.94
C GLU A 337 -34.01 42.39 -37.55
N ALA A 338 -33.09 43.35 -37.29
CA ALA A 338 -32.15 44.26 -37.98
C ALA A 338 -31.04 44.76 -36.98
N VAL A 339 -29.94 45.37 -37.49
CA VAL A 339 -28.94 46.28 -36.83
C VAL A 339 -28.11 45.76 -35.62
N ASN A 340 -26.87 46.25 -35.36
CA ASN A 340 -25.59 46.01 -36.07
C ASN A 340 -24.40 46.71 -35.34
N ASP A 341 -23.36 45.94 -34.98
CA ASP A 341 -22.03 46.37 -34.47
C ASP A 341 -21.03 45.18 -34.59
N GLY A 342 -19.70 45.31 -34.77
CA GLY A 342 -18.87 46.50 -34.91
C GLY A 342 -17.34 46.28 -35.08
N SER A 343 -16.77 45.13 -34.68
CA SER A 343 -15.30 44.96 -34.53
C SER A 343 -14.61 44.00 -35.53
N LEU A 344 -13.38 44.36 -35.92
CA LEU A 344 -12.44 43.58 -36.75
C LEU A 344 -11.49 42.72 -35.88
N SER A 345 -10.87 41.64 -36.37
CA SER A 345 -11.21 40.72 -37.46
C SER A 345 -10.27 39.49 -37.35
N ILE A 346 -10.77 38.32 -36.97
CA ILE A 346 -9.97 37.09 -36.89
C ILE A 346 -10.16 36.27 -38.17
N GLY A 347 -9.06 35.80 -38.75
CA GLY A 347 -9.09 34.92 -39.93
C GLY A 347 -9.81 33.60 -39.63
N ARG A 348 -10.89 33.32 -40.37
CA ARG A 348 -11.72 32.12 -40.16
C ARG A 348 -11.03 30.88 -40.70
N LEU A 349 -10.85 29.87 -39.84
CA LEU A 349 -10.84 28.47 -40.27
C LEU A 349 -12.28 28.09 -40.67
N GLN A 350 -12.55 27.97 -41.97
CA GLN A 350 -13.85 27.52 -42.49
C GLN A 350 -13.97 25.99 -42.44
N GLY A 351 -14.11 25.44 -41.24
CA GLY A 351 -14.71 24.11 -41.05
C GLY A 351 -16.22 24.23 -40.87
N THR A 352 -17.00 23.24 -41.33
CA THR A 352 -18.43 23.19 -40.98
C THR A 352 -18.59 22.83 -39.50
N ARG A 353 -19.80 23.03 -38.94
CA ARG A 353 -20.09 22.56 -37.57
C ARG A 353 -19.85 21.06 -37.38
N ARG A 354 -19.95 20.24 -38.44
CA ARG A 354 -19.63 18.80 -38.39
C ARG A 354 -18.13 18.53 -38.27
N ASP A 355 -17.28 19.36 -38.85
CA ASP A 355 -15.83 19.15 -38.86
C ASP A 355 -15.21 19.55 -37.52
N ILE A 356 -15.67 20.66 -36.93
CA ILE A 356 -15.26 21.07 -35.58
C ILE A 356 -15.66 20.00 -34.55
N VAL A 357 -16.87 19.43 -34.67
CA VAL A 357 -17.31 18.32 -33.83
C VAL A 357 -16.47 17.05 -34.11
N ARG A 358 -16.20 16.69 -35.36
CA ARG A 358 -15.38 15.51 -35.71
C ARG A 358 -13.94 15.61 -35.18
N TYR A 359 -13.19 16.64 -35.55
CA TYR A 359 -11.79 16.77 -35.15
C TYR A 359 -11.65 17.06 -33.64
N GLY A 360 -12.61 17.78 -33.05
CA GLY A 360 -12.72 17.87 -31.58
C GLY A 360 -12.94 16.51 -30.93
N SER A 361 -13.91 15.72 -31.40
CA SER A 361 -14.18 14.38 -30.87
C SER A 361 -13.02 13.40 -31.07
N LEU A 362 -12.25 13.51 -32.15
CA LEU A 362 -11.08 12.66 -32.41
C LEU A 362 -9.90 13.03 -31.49
N GLY A 363 -9.65 14.34 -31.29
CA GLY A 363 -8.63 14.81 -30.34
C GLY A 363 -8.97 14.44 -28.89
N ILE A 364 -10.26 14.51 -28.52
CA ILE A 364 -10.77 14.01 -27.24
C ILE A 364 -10.58 12.49 -27.15
N ALA A 365 -11.02 11.71 -28.15
CA ALA A 365 -10.91 10.26 -28.14
C ALA A 365 -9.45 9.76 -28.04
N LEU A 366 -8.52 10.41 -28.75
CA LEU A 366 -7.09 10.08 -28.64
C LEU A 366 -6.53 10.45 -27.25
N SER A 367 -6.91 11.62 -26.70
CA SER A 367 -6.52 12.03 -25.35
C SER A 367 -7.07 11.07 -24.29
N CYS A 368 -8.34 10.66 -24.42
CA CYS A 368 -8.97 9.66 -23.56
C CYS A 368 -8.32 8.29 -23.70
N LEU A 369 -7.90 7.87 -24.90
CA LEU A 369 -7.20 6.60 -25.10
C LEU A 369 -5.80 6.62 -24.46
N VAL A 370 -5.02 7.69 -24.66
CA VAL A 370 -3.72 7.85 -23.98
C VAL A 370 -3.89 7.89 -22.47
N PHE A 371 -4.87 8.65 -21.96
CA PHE A 371 -5.22 8.66 -20.54
C PHE A 371 -5.60 7.27 -20.02
N THR A 372 -6.43 6.52 -20.75
CA THR A 372 -6.86 5.16 -20.39
C THR A 372 -5.70 4.17 -20.34
N ILE A 373 -4.74 4.28 -21.26
CA ILE A 373 -3.54 3.42 -21.28
C ILE A 373 -2.60 3.79 -20.12
N THR A 374 -2.31 5.07 -19.90
CA THR A 374 -1.40 5.50 -18.82
C THR A 374 -2.00 5.36 -17.42
N ASN A 375 -3.33 5.36 -17.30
CA ASN A 375 -4.07 5.20 -16.05
C ASN A 375 -4.81 3.84 -15.98
N TRP A 376 -4.41 2.83 -16.77
CA TRP A 376 -5.12 1.55 -16.84
C TRP A 376 -5.33 0.89 -15.47
N LYS A 377 -4.30 0.90 -14.61
CA LYS A 377 -4.42 0.46 -13.21
C LYS A 377 -5.51 1.25 -12.49
N ALA A 378 -5.45 2.58 -12.46
CA ALA A 378 -6.46 3.44 -11.83
C ALA A 378 -7.90 3.20 -12.33
N MET A 379 -8.07 2.77 -13.58
CA MET A 379 -9.38 2.45 -14.15
C MET A 379 -9.95 1.09 -13.72
N GLN A 380 -9.13 0.14 -13.23
CA GLN A 380 -9.61 -1.16 -12.73
C GLN A 380 -10.54 -1.02 -11.51
N TYR A 381 -10.32 0.01 -10.69
CA TYR A 381 -11.11 0.32 -9.49
C TYR A 381 -12.44 1.01 -9.79
N THR A 382 -12.61 1.60 -10.99
CA THR A 382 -13.79 2.41 -11.35
C THR A 382 -14.72 1.62 -12.26
N SER A 383 -15.64 0.84 -11.68
CA SER A 383 -16.57 0.02 -12.47
C SER A 383 -17.62 0.87 -13.22
N PRO A 384 -18.20 0.39 -14.33
CA PRO A 384 -19.34 1.05 -14.98
C PRO A 384 -20.53 1.26 -14.03
N LYS A 385 -20.69 0.39 -13.04
CA LYS A 385 -21.71 0.51 -11.98
C LYS A 385 -21.34 1.59 -10.95
N ALA A 386 -20.06 1.74 -10.61
CA ALA A 386 -19.60 2.86 -9.79
C ALA A 386 -19.82 4.22 -10.49
N ILE A 387 -19.59 4.29 -11.81
CA ILE A 387 -19.89 5.47 -12.64
C ILE A 387 -21.41 5.74 -12.68
N TRP A 388 -22.23 4.70 -12.85
CA TRP A 388 -23.69 4.81 -12.80
C TRP A 388 -24.18 5.32 -11.43
N ASN A 389 -23.68 4.73 -10.34
CA ASN A 389 -23.96 5.12 -8.96
C ASN A 389 -23.58 6.60 -8.71
N LEU A 390 -22.51 7.10 -9.32
CA LEU A 390 -22.08 8.50 -9.20
C LEU A 390 -23.01 9.47 -9.95
N PHE A 391 -23.51 9.10 -11.14
CA PHE A 391 -24.38 9.97 -11.95
C PHE A 391 -25.85 9.94 -11.55
N PHE A 392 -26.37 8.77 -11.12
CA PHE A 392 -27.79 8.56 -10.83
C PHE A 392 -28.10 8.38 -9.34
N GLY A 393 -27.06 8.30 -8.50
CA GLY A 393 -27.16 8.06 -7.06
C GLY A 393 -27.35 6.58 -6.72
N VAL A 394 -27.01 6.24 -5.48
CA VAL A 394 -27.43 4.99 -4.83
C VAL A 394 -28.60 5.30 -3.92
N ASN A 395 -29.59 4.40 -3.81
CA ASN A 395 -30.57 4.49 -2.73
C ASN A 395 -29.83 4.33 -1.39
N GLN A 396 -29.65 5.42 -0.65
CA GLN A 396 -29.06 5.45 0.69
C GLN A 396 -30.00 6.21 1.64
N PRO A 397 -30.06 5.85 2.93
CA PRO A 397 -30.84 6.59 3.91
C PRO A 397 -30.15 7.92 4.25
N SER A 398 -30.91 8.91 4.75
CA SER A 398 -30.28 10.13 5.26
C SER A 398 -29.57 9.86 6.59
N PHE A 399 -28.26 9.68 6.53
CA PHE A 399 -27.39 9.60 7.71
C PHE A 399 -27.21 10.95 8.42
N GLN A 400 -27.74 12.07 7.91
CA GLN A 400 -27.56 13.38 8.53
C GLN A 400 -28.19 13.46 9.93
N ASN A 401 -27.35 13.78 10.92
CA ASN A 401 -27.79 14.18 12.25
C ASN A 401 -28.14 15.67 12.23
N ASN A 402 -29.43 16.00 12.13
CA ASN A 402 -29.93 17.36 12.34
C ASN A 402 -29.79 17.75 13.81
N ALA A 403 -28.59 18.16 14.24
CA ALA A 403 -28.30 18.61 15.59
C ALA A 403 -29.09 19.90 15.99
N SER A 404 -29.73 20.55 15.01
CA SER A 404 -30.68 21.65 15.18
C SER A 404 -32.12 21.20 15.49
N SER A 405 -32.42 19.90 15.47
CA SER A 405 -33.71 19.33 15.89
C SER A 405 -33.49 18.24 16.95
N GLY A 406 -33.70 18.60 18.22
CA GLY A 406 -33.43 17.75 19.39
C GLY A 406 -34.41 16.60 19.62
N GLY A 407 -34.62 15.75 18.62
CA GLY A 407 -35.35 14.48 18.77
C GLY A 407 -34.48 13.41 19.47
N PRO A 408 -35.04 12.55 20.34
CA PRO A 408 -34.30 11.48 21.01
C PRO A 408 -33.77 10.42 20.02
N ILE A 409 -32.79 9.62 20.46
CA ILE A 409 -32.09 8.58 19.67
C ILE A 409 -33.06 7.62 18.94
N ARG A 410 -34.22 7.33 19.55
CA ARG A 410 -35.29 6.50 18.96
C ARG A 410 -35.73 7.00 17.58
N ASP A 411 -35.74 8.32 17.38
CA ASP A 411 -36.18 8.96 16.13
C ASP A 411 -35.20 8.75 14.97
N ARG A 412 -33.94 8.31 15.22
CA ARG A 412 -32.99 7.92 14.17
C ARG A 412 -33.16 6.45 13.79
N ILE A 413 -33.18 5.56 14.78
CA ILE A 413 -33.36 4.11 14.58
C ILE A 413 -34.71 3.84 13.90
N GLN A 414 -35.79 4.52 14.33
CA GLN A 414 -37.12 4.39 13.74
C GLN A 414 -37.15 4.78 12.25
N ARG A 415 -36.47 5.86 11.85
CA ARG A 415 -36.35 6.25 10.42
C ARG A 415 -35.58 5.21 9.59
N PHE A 416 -34.58 4.54 10.17
CA PHE A 416 -33.89 3.43 9.50
C PHE A 416 -34.77 2.18 9.41
N ILE A 417 -35.59 1.88 10.42
CA ILE A 417 -36.60 0.79 10.37
C ILE A 417 -37.62 1.06 9.25
N GLU A 418 -38.12 2.29 9.13
CA GLU A 418 -39.05 2.70 8.07
C GLU A 418 -38.42 2.57 6.67
N TYR A 419 -37.18 3.03 6.52
CA TYR A 419 -36.41 2.91 5.27
C TYR A 419 -36.13 1.46 4.87
N ILE A 420 -35.75 0.59 5.82
CA ILE A 420 -35.57 -0.85 5.57
C ILE A 420 -36.91 -1.50 5.19
N SER A 421 -38.01 -1.08 5.80
CA SER A 421 -39.35 -1.54 5.41
C SER A 421 -39.75 -1.10 3.99
N GLU A 422 -39.22 0.01 3.48
CA GLU A 422 -39.42 0.44 2.08
C GLU A 422 -38.55 -0.35 1.10
N ILE A 423 -37.29 -0.66 1.46
CA ILE A 423 -36.44 -1.57 0.67
C ILE A 423 -37.08 -2.97 0.60
N GLU A 424 -37.73 -3.44 1.66
CA GLU A 424 -38.34 -4.76 1.64
C GLU A 424 -39.57 -4.87 0.74
N THR A 425 -40.37 -3.82 0.60
CA THR A 425 -41.55 -3.81 -0.28
C THR A 425 -41.23 -3.52 -1.75
N ARG A 426 -40.04 -2.97 -2.06
CA ARG A 426 -39.57 -2.77 -3.44
C ARG A 426 -39.11 -4.10 -4.06
N GLU A 427 -39.85 -4.59 -5.06
CA GLU A 427 -39.47 -5.79 -5.85
C GLU A 427 -38.13 -5.63 -6.59
N THR A 428 -37.75 -4.39 -6.91
CA THR A 428 -36.50 -4.03 -7.60
C THR A 428 -35.30 -3.79 -6.67
N ALA A 429 -35.42 -4.12 -5.38
CA ALA A 429 -34.32 -3.98 -4.42
C ALA A 429 -33.10 -4.84 -4.83
N PRO A 430 -31.89 -4.27 -4.90
CA PRO A 430 -30.70 -5.00 -5.36
C PRO A 430 -30.33 -6.12 -4.38
N VAL A 431 -30.11 -7.31 -4.92
CA VAL A 431 -29.58 -8.48 -4.18
C VAL A 431 -28.07 -8.55 -4.41
N VAL A 432 -27.31 -8.80 -3.34
CA VAL A 432 -25.85 -8.98 -3.42
C VAL A 432 -25.53 -10.28 -4.16
N PRO A 433 -24.59 -10.29 -5.12
CA PRO A 433 -24.18 -11.52 -5.79
C PRO A 433 -23.50 -12.48 -4.81
N GLU A 434 -23.54 -13.77 -5.15
CA GLU A 434 -22.86 -14.79 -4.35
C GLU A 434 -21.33 -14.67 -4.50
N PHE A 435 -20.57 -14.98 -3.45
CA PHE A 435 -19.11 -14.98 -3.54
C PHE A 435 -18.64 -16.00 -4.60
N PRO A 436 -17.71 -15.64 -5.50
CA PRO A 436 -17.19 -16.59 -6.48
C PRO A 436 -16.54 -17.81 -5.79
N SER A 437 -16.94 -19.01 -6.21
CA SER A 437 -16.60 -20.27 -5.54
C SER A 437 -15.13 -20.69 -5.59
N LYS A 438 -14.26 -19.87 -6.19
CA LYS A 438 -12.81 -20.05 -6.30
C LYS A 438 -12.00 -19.05 -5.47
N LEU A 439 -12.62 -18.08 -4.79
CA LEU A 439 -11.86 -17.14 -3.96
C LEU A 439 -11.32 -17.85 -2.71
N ASP A 440 -10.10 -17.50 -2.32
CA ASP A 440 -9.50 -17.93 -1.07
C ASP A 440 -10.10 -17.21 0.14
N TRP A 441 -10.12 -17.90 1.29
CA TRP A 441 -10.65 -17.39 2.55
C TRP A 441 -9.64 -17.57 3.69
N LEU A 442 -9.67 -16.62 4.62
CA LEU A 442 -8.94 -16.61 5.89
C LEU A 442 -9.94 -16.48 7.04
N ASN A 443 -9.55 -16.95 8.23
CA ASN A 443 -10.39 -17.00 9.44
C ASN A 443 -11.67 -17.87 9.33
N SER A 444 -12.03 -18.41 8.17
CA SER A 444 -13.17 -19.32 7.96
C SER A 444 -13.02 -20.13 6.66
N SER A 445 -13.90 -21.12 6.45
CA SER A 445 -14.13 -21.74 5.14
C SER A 445 -14.97 -20.82 4.24
N PRO A 446 -15.00 -21.03 2.90
CA PRO A 446 -15.83 -20.22 2.01
C PRO A 446 -17.30 -20.12 2.44
N LEU A 447 -17.79 -18.89 2.66
CA LEU A 447 -19.15 -18.62 3.11
C LEU A 447 -20.04 -18.20 1.93
N ARG A 448 -21.33 -18.53 1.99
CA ARG A 448 -22.33 -18.16 0.98
C ARG A 448 -23.54 -17.45 1.57
N PHE A 449 -24.03 -16.42 0.89
CA PHE A 449 -25.24 -15.66 1.24
C PHE A 449 -26.49 -16.53 1.32
N ARG A 450 -26.61 -17.52 0.43
CA ARG A 450 -27.81 -18.37 0.35
C ARG A 450 -27.89 -19.49 1.40
N GLU A 451 -26.81 -19.76 2.13
CA GLU A 451 -26.72 -20.87 3.07
C GLU A 451 -26.09 -20.48 4.41
N ASP A 452 -24.84 -20.03 4.42
CA ASP A 452 -24.03 -19.85 5.64
C ASP A 452 -24.28 -18.50 6.33
N LEU A 453 -24.51 -17.44 5.54
CA LEU A 453 -24.87 -16.10 6.01
C LEU A 453 -26.39 -15.85 6.01
N LYS A 454 -27.19 -16.82 5.56
CA LYS A 454 -28.65 -16.72 5.49
C LYS A 454 -29.24 -16.48 6.88
N GLY A 455 -30.19 -15.54 6.98
CA GLY A 455 -30.77 -15.17 8.27
C GLY A 455 -29.93 -14.17 9.07
N LYS A 456 -28.84 -13.62 8.54
CA LYS A 456 -28.00 -12.63 9.24
C LYS A 456 -28.07 -11.24 8.61
N VAL A 457 -27.95 -10.20 9.44
CA VAL A 457 -27.50 -8.89 8.97
C VAL A 457 -25.98 -8.99 8.76
N VAL A 458 -25.51 -8.79 7.54
CA VAL A 458 -24.08 -8.91 7.21
C VAL A 458 -23.51 -7.52 6.91
N LEU A 459 -22.38 -7.20 7.54
CA LEU A 459 -21.54 -6.06 7.20
C LEU A 459 -20.38 -6.56 6.32
N LEU A 460 -20.42 -6.24 5.03
CA LEU A 460 -19.24 -6.35 4.18
C LEU A 460 -18.36 -5.12 4.39
N ASP A 461 -17.08 -5.33 4.64
CA ASP A 461 -16.06 -4.27 4.63
C ASP A 461 -15.17 -4.42 3.39
N PHE A 462 -15.21 -3.46 2.47
CA PHE A 462 -14.35 -3.42 1.29
C PHE A 462 -13.06 -2.67 1.64
N TRP A 463 -11.99 -3.43 1.89
CA TRP A 463 -10.75 -2.94 2.49
C TRP A 463 -9.52 -3.43 1.72
N THR A 464 -8.37 -2.81 1.98
CA THR A 464 -7.04 -3.26 1.52
C THR A 464 -6.04 -2.90 2.61
N TYR A 465 -5.04 -3.75 2.87
CA TYR A 465 -4.22 -3.61 4.08
C TYR A 465 -3.10 -2.56 3.98
N CYS A 466 -2.80 -2.05 2.78
CA CYS A 466 -1.88 -0.92 2.60
C CYS A 466 -2.43 0.39 3.18
N CYS A 467 -3.76 0.58 3.11
CA CYS A 467 -4.41 1.87 3.25
C CYS A 467 -4.70 2.22 4.73
N ILE A 468 -4.16 3.36 5.17
CA ILE A 468 -4.32 3.85 6.55
C ILE A 468 -5.79 4.09 6.94
N ASN A 469 -6.62 4.53 5.99
CA ASN A 469 -8.06 4.71 6.18
C ASN A 469 -8.79 3.37 6.47
N CYS A 470 -8.27 2.25 5.95
CA CYS A 470 -8.77 0.90 6.29
C CYS A 470 -8.28 0.45 7.67
N MET A 471 -7.00 0.66 8.00
CA MET A 471 -6.48 0.34 9.35
C MET A 471 -7.28 1.06 10.45
N HIS A 472 -7.63 2.33 10.22
CA HIS A 472 -8.39 3.16 11.16
C HIS A 472 -9.82 2.68 11.48
N VAL A 473 -10.43 1.82 10.65
CA VAL A 473 -11.79 1.31 10.92
C VAL A 473 -11.82 -0.06 11.59
N LEU A 474 -10.69 -0.77 11.69
CA LEU A 474 -10.63 -2.07 12.37
C LEU A 474 -11.08 -2.01 13.85
N PRO A 475 -10.76 -0.97 14.65
CA PRO A 475 -11.33 -0.83 16.01
C PRO A 475 -12.84 -0.55 16.03
N ASP A 476 -13.37 0.08 14.98
CA ASP A 476 -14.82 0.31 14.82
C ASP A 476 -15.54 -0.99 14.46
N LEU A 477 -14.90 -1.88 13.68
CA LEU A 477 -15.40 -3.22 13.38
C LEU A 477 -15.35 -4.15 14.60
N GLU A 478 -14.25 -4.19 15.36
CA GLU A 478 -14.15 -4.98 16.59
C GLU A 478 -15.24 -4.56 17.59
N TYR A 479 -15.52 -3.26 17.71
CA TYR A 479 -16.62 -2.76 18.53
C TYR A 479 -17.98 -3.34 18.10
N LEU A 480 -18.27 -3.39 16.79
CA LEU A 480 -19.53 -3.91 16.26
C LEU A 480 -19.63 -5.43 16.43
N GLU A 481 -18.57 -6.19 16.11
CA GLU A 481 -18.48 -7.63 16.39
C GLU A 481 -18.77 -7.93 17.86
N LYS A 482 -18.18 -7.14 18.77
CA LYS A 482 -18.32 -7.30 20.22
C LYS A 482 -19.69 -6.88 20.76
N LYS A 483 -20.31 -5.83 20.20
CA LYS A 483 -21.66 -5.36 20.59
C LYS A 483 -22.75 -6.36 20.18
N TYR A 484 -22.58 -7.06 19.05
CA TYR A 484 -23.60 -7.89 18.43
C TYR A 484 -23.29 -9.40 18.42
N ASN A 485 -22.32 -9.87 19.23
CA ASN A 485 -21.85 -11.26 19.23
C ASN A 485 -22.91 -12.34 19.56
N ASP A 486 -24.01 -11.98 20.23
CA ASP A 486 -25.15 -12.86 20.54
C ASP A 486 -26.33 -12.69 19.56
N LYS A 487 -26.19 -11.85 18.54
CA LYS A 487 -27.23 -11.53 17.55
C LYS A 487 -26.98 -12.25 16.23
N ALA A 488 -27.98 -12.19 15.35
CA ALA A 488 -27.86 -12.65 13.96
C ALA A 488 -27.10 -11.62 13.11
N PHE A 489 -25.86 -11.34 13.48
CA PHE A 489 -24.95 -10.38 12.84
C PHE A 489 -23.67 -11.09 12.39
N ALA A 490 -23.01 -10.58 11.34
CA ALA A 490 -21.67 -11.00 10.93
C ALA A 490 -20.94 -9.85 10.23
N VAL A 491 -19.62 -9.79 10.40
CA VAL A 491 -18.71 -8.99 9.55
C VAL A 491 -18.02 -9.95 8.57
N VAL A 492 -17.78 -9.51 7.34
CA VAL A 492 -16.90 -10.19 6.37
C VAL A 492 -16.00 -9.15 5.71
N GLY A 493 -14.69 -9.28 5.88
CA GLY A 493 -13.71 -8.44 5.21
C GLY A 493 -13.55 -8.89 3.76
N VAL A 494 -14.08 -8.11 2.82
CA VAL A 494 -13.87 -8.30 1.38
C VAL A 494 -12.59 -7.58 1.01
N HIS A 495 -11.48 -8.33 1.00
CA HIS A 495 -10.17 -7.77 0.72
C HIS A 495 -10.03 -7.51 -0.78
N SER A 496 -10.06 -6.24 -1.17
CA SER A 496 -10.01 -5.77 -2.56
C SER A 496 -8.70 -5.01 -2.76
N ALA A 497 -7.68 -5.74 -3.24
CA ALA A 497 -6.27 -5.35 -3.29
C ALA A 497 -5.97 -4.09 -4.15
N LYS A 498 -5.37 -3.04 -3.58
CA LYS A 498 -4.86 -1.89 -4.35
C LYS A 498 -3.59 -2.26 -5.11
N PHE A 499 -2.62 -2.88 -4.45
CA PHE A 499 -1.30 -3.21 -4.99
C PHE A 499 -1.23 -4.67 -5.46
N ASP A 500 -0.26 -5.01 -6.30
CA ASP A 500 -0.15 -6.36 -6.88
C ASP A 500 0.29 -7.41 -5.84
N ASN A 501 1.13 -7.03 -4.87
CA ASN A 501 1.46 -7.86 -3.69
C ASN A 501 0.23 -8.18 -2.82
N GLU A 502 -0.70 -7.24 -2.69
CA GLU A 502 -1.89 -7.42 -1.84
C GLU A 502 -2.88 -8.48 -2.37
N LYS A 503 -2.66 -9.00 -3.59
CA LYS A 503 -3.44 -10.13 -4.16
C LYS A 503 -2.97 -11.50 -3.64
N ASP A 504 -1.77 -11.59 -3.07
CA ASP A 504 -1.21 -12.83 -2.54
C ASP A 504 -1.81 -13.21 -1.18
N LEU A 505 -2.23 -14.47 -1.03
CA LEU A 505 -2.93 -14.94 0.17
C LEU A 505 -2.03 -14.97 1.42
N GLU A 506 -0.72 -15.23 1.28
CA GLU A 506 0.20 -15.15 2.41
C GLU A 506 0.42 -13.70 2.83
N ALA A 507 0.46 -12.75 1.89
CA ALA A 507 0.56 -11.33 2.21
C ALA A 507 -0.69 -10.87 3.00
N ILE A 508 -1.90 -11.19 2.53
CA ILE A 508 -3.16 -10.91 3.26
C ILE A 508 -3.19 -11.64 4.62
N ARG A 509 -2.71 -12.90 4.71
CA ARG A 509 -2.61 -13.63 6.00
C ARG A 509 -1.70 -12.91 6.98
N ASN A 510 -0.51 -12.48 6.54
CA ASN A 510 0.40 -11.72 7.40
C ASN A 510 -0.25 -10.39 7.86
N ALA A 511 -1.02 -9.71 7.00
CA ALA A 511 -1.80 -8.54 7.39
C ALA A 511 -2.90 -8.87 8.42
N VAL A 512 -3.69 -9.92 8.23
CA VAL A 512 -4.70 -10.40 9.20
C VAL A 512 -4.07 -10.66 10.57
N LEU A 513 -2.87 -11.27 10.60
CA LEU A 513 -2.11 -11.52 11.82
C LEU A 513 -1.48 -10.26 12.45
N ARG A 514 -1.06 -9.29 11.61
CA ARG A 514 -0.48 -8.00 12.03
C ARG A 514 -1.55 -7.06 12.62
N TYR A 515 -2.71 -6.96 11.99
CA TYR A 515 -3.79 -6.09 12.46
C TYR A 515 -4.75 -6.78 13.44
N GLY A 516 -4.66 -8.10 13.61
CA GLY A 516 -5.36 -8.87 14.64
C GLY A 516 -6.79 -9.30 14.29
N ILE A 517 -7.15 -9.21 13.00
CA ILE A 517 -8.51 -9.39 12.46
C ILE A 517 -9.08 -10.77 12.81
N THR A 518 -10.32 -10.81 13.31
CA THR A 518 -11.01 -12.04 13.75
C THR A 518 -12.23 -12.45 12.94
N HIS A 519 -12.83 -11.54 12.19
CA HIS A 519 -13.90 -11.87 11.25
C HIS A 519 -13.35 -12.65 10.04
N PRO A 520 -14.21 -13.42 9.33
CA PRO A 520 -13.88 -14.01 8.02
C PRO A 520 -13.35 -12.94 7.06
N VAL A 521 -12.30 -13.28 6.30
CA VAL A 521 -11.77 -12.45 5.22
C VAL A 521 -11.77 -13.27 3.92
N VAL A 522 -12.20 -12.67 2.83
CA VAL A 522 -12.16 -13.25 1.47
C VAL A 522 -11.22 -12.44 0.58
N ASN A 523 -10.39 -13.12 -0.20
CA ASN A 523 -9.51 -12.48 -1.18
C ASN A 523 -10.29 -12.18 -2.48
N ASP A 524 -10.86 -10.97 -2.59
CA ASP A 524 -11.39 -10.41 -3.83
C ASP A 524 -10.33 -9.56 -4.54
N GLY A 525 -9.10 -10.09 -4.66
CA GLY A 525 -7.95 -9.41 -5.26
C GLY A 525 -8.12 -9.03 -6.74
N ASP A 526 -9.03 -9.71 -7.45
CA ASP A 526 -9.47 -9.34 -8.81
C ASP A 526 -10.66 -8.36 -8.83
N MET A 527 -11.22 -7.98 -7.67
CA MET A 527 -12.30 -7.00 -7.51
C MET A 527 -13.63 -7.34 -8.20
N PHE A 528 -14.04 -8.59 -8.17
CA PHE A 528 -15.35 -9.00 -8.68
C PHE A 528 -16.48 -8.34 -7.87
N LEU A 529 -16.48 -8.52 -6.55
CA LEU A 529 -17.58 -8.07 -5.68
C LEU A 529 -17.57 -6.54 -5.55
N TRP A 530 -16.38 -5.93 -5.52
CA TRP A 530 -16.18 -4.48 -5.59
C TRP A 530 -16.85 -3.88 -6.84
N ARG A 531 -16.55 -4.42 -8.03
CA ARG A 531 -17.13 -3.92 -9.28
C ARG A 531 -18.64 -4.16 -9.36
N GLU A 532 -19.10 -5.33 -8.92
CA GLU A 532 -20.52 -5.73 -8.92
C GLU A 532 -21.38 -4.97 -7.91
N LEU A 533 -20.82 -4.44 -6.81
CA LEU A 533 -21.54 -3.51 -5.94
C LEU A 533 -21.33 -2.03 -6.30
N GLY A 534 -20.46 -1.75 -7.29
CA GLY A 534 -20.17 -0.38 -7.72
C GLY A 534 -19.45 0.44 -6.65
N ILE A 535 -18.55 -0.21 -5.91
CA ILE A 535 -17.65 0.41 -4.93
C ILE A 535 -16.61 1.28 -5.66
N ASN A 536 -16.12 2.33 -4.99
CA ASN A 536 -15.21 3.32 -5.58
C ASN A 536 -14.22 3.95 -4.59
N SER A 537 -14.15 3.46 -3.34
CA SER A 537 -13.37 4.08 -2.26
C SER A 537 -13.09 3.08 -1.14
N TRP A 538 -11.92 3.23 -0.50
CA TRP A 538 -11.47 2.42 0.63
C TRP A 538 -11.48 3.25 1.92
N PRO A 539 -12.00 2.71 3.05
CA PRO A 539 -12.89 1.55 3.12
C PRO A 539 -14.29 1.91 2.57
N THR A 540 -15.06 0.89 2.17
CA THR A 540 -16.51 1.05 1.99
C THR A 540 -17.27 -0.10 2.62
N PHE A 541 -18.27 0.22 3.41
CA PHE A 541 -19.16 -0.74 4.05
C PHE A 541 -20.39 -1.00 3.19
N ALA A 542 -20.80 -2.26 3.03
CA ALA A 542 -22.09 -2.63 2.46
C ALA A 542 -22.89 -3.49 3.45
N ILE A 543 -24.07 -3.02 3.82
CA ILE A 543 -24.94 -3.67 4.81
C ILE A 543 -26.00 -4.49 4.08
N VAL A 544 -26.04 -5.79 4.37
CA VAL A 544 -26.88 -6.78 3.68
C VAL A 544 -27.89 -7.38 4.65
N GLY A 545 -29.14 -7.55 4.20
CA GLY A 545 -30.20 -8.17 4.98
C GLY A 545 -30.15 -9.71 5.00
N PRO A 546 -30.91 -10.36 5.90
CA PRO A 546 -30.97 -11.82 6.08
C PRO A 546 -31.48 -12.61 4.86
N ASN A 547 -31.95 -11.91 3.83
CA ASN A 547 -32.42 -12.42 2.54
C ASN A 547 -31.46 -12.11 1.37
N GLY A 548 -30.30 -11.49 1.63
CA GLY A 548 -29.32 -11.10 0.61
C GLY A 548 -29.57 -9.74 -0.07
N LYS A 549 -30.62 -9.00 0.31
CA LYS A 549 -30.83 -7.63 -0.20
C LYS A 549 -29.77 -6.67 0.34
N LEU A 550 -29.20 -5.83 -0.52
CA LEU A 550 -28.36 -4.70 -0.13
C LEU A 550 -29.23 -3.59 0.46
N LEU A 551 -28.96 -3.20 1.71
CA LEU A 551 -29.75 -2.23 2.47
C LEU A 551 -29.13 -0.84 2.45
N ALA A 552 -27.80 -0.75 2.53
CA ALA A 552 -27.07 0.49 2.49
C ALA A 552 -25.62 0.28 2.04
N GLN A 553 -25.00 1.32 1.48
CA GLN A 553 -23.56 1.44 1.30
C GLN A 553 -23.08 2.70 2.00
N ILE A 554 -21.92 2.64 2.67
CA ILE A 554 -21.35 3.75 3.44
C ILE A 554 -19.83 3.77 3.22
N SER A 555 -19.31 4.80 2.55
CA SER A 555 -17.88 4.93 2.28
C SER A 555 -17.14 5.78 3.33
N GLY A 556 -15.83 5.55 3.42
CA GLY A 556 -14.89 6.30 4.25
C GLY A 556 -14.81 5.85 5.72
N GLU A 557 -13.84 6.41 6.43
CA GLU A 557 -13.60 6.14 7.85
C GLU A 557 -14.47 6.98 8.81
N GLY A 558 -14.40 6.69 10.12
CA GLY A 558 -15.11 7.44 11.16
C GLY A 558 -16.63 7.21 11.19
N ARG A 559 -17.12 6.15 10.53
CA ARG A 559 -18.56 5.88 10.32
C ARG A 559 -19.20 5.04 11.43
N ARG A 560 -18.49 4.69 12.53
CA ARG A 560 -18.97 3.76 13.59
C ARG A 560 -20.42 3.96 14.00
N LYS A 561 -20.84 5.19 14.32
CA LYS A 561 -22.22 5.44 14.78
C LYS A 561 -23.27 5.28 13.67
N ASP A 562 -22.90 5.52 12.42
CA ASP A 562 -23.81 5.36 11.28
C ASP A 562 -24.00 3.87 10.94
N LEU A 563 -22.93 3.07 11.08
CA LEU A 563 -23.01 1.62 11.05
C LEU A 563 -23.84 1.10 12.23
N ASP A 564 -23.52 1.52 13.45
CA ASP A 564 -24.13 0.99 14.68
C ASP A 564 -25.64 1.24 14.75
N ASP A 565 -26.08 2.49 14.51
CA ASP A 565 -27.50 2.85 14.54
C ASP A 565 -28.30 2.14 13.44
N PHE A 566 -27.68 1.82 12.30
CA PHE A 566 -28.34 1.13 11.18
C PHE A 566 -28.37 -0.39 11.36
N ILE A 567 -27.31 -0.99 11.91
CA ILE A 567 -27.28 -2.41 12.27
C ILE A 567 -28.31 -2.69 13.39
N GLU A 568 -28.43 -1.80 14.39
CA GLU A 568 -29.46 -1.90 15.42
C GLU A 568 -30.87 -1.86 14.81
N ALA A 569 -31.13 -0.92 13.90
CA ALA A 569 -32.40 -0.81 13.17
C ALA A 569 -32.73 -2.07 12.34
N ALA A 570 -31.76 -2.62 11.62
CA ALA A 570 -31.93 -3.83 10.83
C ALA A 570 -32.24 -5.05 11.72
N LEU A 571 -31.48 -5.24 12.80
CA LEU A 571 -31.70 -6.35 13.74
C LEU A 571 -33.07 -6.25 14.42
N LEU A 572 -33.54 -5.04 14.78
CA LEU A 572 -34.89 -4.83 15.31
C LEU A 572 -35.97 -5.21 14.29
N PHE A 573 -35.91 -4.63 13.08
CA PHE A 573 -36.91 -4.88 12.03
C PHE A 573 -37.03 -6.37 11.65
N TYR A 574 -35.90 -7.06 11.42
CA TYR A 574 -35.92 -8.47 11.02
C TYR A 574 -36.23 -9.44 12.17
N SER A 575 -36.03 -9.02 13.42
CA SER A 575 -36.50 -9.77 14.60
C SER A 575 -38.04 -9.86 14.63
N GLU A 576 -38.74 -8.76 14.35
CA GLU A 576 -40.21 -8.77 14.22
C GLU A 576 -40.69 -9.68 13.08
N LYS A 577 -39.94 -9.75 11.97
CA LYS A 577 -40.23 -10.67 10.85
C LYS A 577 -39.91 -12.14 11.18
N LYS A 578 -39.18 -12.42 12.26
CA LYS A 578 -38.76 -13.77 12.71
C LYS A 578 -37.97 -14.56 11.66
N ILE A 579 -37.14 -13.88 10.86
CA ILE A 579 -36.26 -14.49 9.85
C ILE A 579 -34.77 -14.48 10.23
N LEU A 580 -34.44 -14.08 11.46
CA LEU A 580 -33.07 -14.00 11.96
C LEU A 580 -32.55 -15.34 12.48
N ASP A 581 -31.27 -15.62 12.21
CA ASP A 581 -30.56 -16.85 12.62
C ASP A 581 -29.26 -16.50 13.37
N SER A 582 -29.24 -16.76 14.67
CA SER A 582 -28.11 -16.49 15.57
C SER A 582 -27.11 -17.65 15.70
N ARG A 583 -27.19 -18.71 14.89
CA ARG A 583 -26.16 -19.78 14.87
C ARG A 583 -24.78 -19.17 14.53
N PRO A 584 -23.73 -19.37 15.34
CA PRO A 584 -22.40 -18.82 15.05
C PRO A 584 -21.81 -19.33 13.71
N LEU A 585 -20.96 -18.52 13.08
CA LEU A 585 -20.24 -18.92 11.87
C LEU A 585 -19.09 -19.90 12.19
N PRO A 586 -18.71 -20.80 11.26
CA PRO A 586 -17.60 -21.73 11.44
C PRO A 586 -16.25 -20.99 11.30
N LEU A 587 -15.79 -20.35 12.37
CA LEU A 587 -14.50 -19.66 12.39
C LEU A 587 -13.33 -20.62 12.64
N ARG A 588 -12.22 -20.38 11.94
CA ARG A 588 -10.91 -21.04 12.12
C ARG A 588 -9.84 -19.97 11.98
N LEU A 589 -9.48 -19.32 13.08
CA LEU A 589 -8.66 -18.11 13.04
C LEU A 589 -7.19 -18.42 12.68
N GLU A 590 -6.59 -17.60 11.81
CA GLU A 590 -5.19 -17.76 11.38
C GLU A 590 -4.23 -17.68 12.58
N LYS A 591 -4.55 -16.79 13.54
CA LYS A 591 -3.74 -16.53 14.74
C LYS A 591 -3.63 -17.69 15.73
N ASP A 592 -4.55 -18.65 15.63
CA ASP A 592 -4.52 -19.89 16.43
C ASP A 592 -3.80 -21.04 15.70
N SER A 593 -3.39 -20.83 14.43
CA SER A 593 -2.72 -21.81 13.57
C SER A 593 -1.24 -21.50 13.28
N ASP A 594 -0.81 -20.24 13.35
CA ASP A 594 0.57 -19.83 13.05
C ASP A 594 1.51 -19.91 14.29
N PRO A 595 2.53 -20.80 14.29
CA PRO A 595 3.45 -20.94 15.42
C PRO A 595 4.40 -19.74 15.61
N ARG A 596 4.68 -18.95 14.56
CA ARG A 596 5.62 -17.81 14.60
C ARG A 596 5.22 -16.80 15.67
N LEU A 597 3.91 -16.63 15.86
CA LEU A 597 3.29 -15.72 16.84
C LEU A 597 3.54 -16.08 18.31
N ILE A 598 4.10 -17.27 18.57
CA ILE A 598 4.40 -17.78 19.92
C ILE A 598 5.90 -18.02 20.09
N THR A 599 6.61 -18.47 19.06
CA THR A 599 8.01 -18.90 19.15
C THR A 599 9.04 -17.87 18.71
N SER A 600 8.65 -16.83 17.96
CA SER A 600 9.59 -15.86 17.40
C SER A 600 10.00 -14.81 18.44
N PRO A 601 11.31 -14.49 18.59
CA PRO A 601 11.77 -13.43 19.51
C PRO A 601 11.19 -12.05 19.20
N LEU A 602 10.98 -11.74 17.92
CA LEU A 602 10.28 -10.53 17.45
C LEU A 602 8.97 -10.92 16.74
N LYS A 603 8.05 -9.96 16.59
CA LYS A 603 6.77 -10.17 15.91
C LYS A 603 6.38 -8.90 15.15
N PHE A 604 6.35 -9.02 13.82
CA PHE A 604 6.21 -7.92 12.86
C PHE A 604 7.04 -6.67 13.24
N PRO A 605 8.38 -6.78 13.36
CA PRO A 605 9.22 -5.64 13.68
C PRO A 605 9.13 -4.58 12.58
N GLY A 606 8.74 -3.36 12.93
CA GLY A 606 8.48 -2.28 11.97
C GLY A 606 9.75 -1.53 11.59
N LYS A 607 10.40 -0.89 12.56
CA LYS A 607 11.54 0.00 12.32
C LYS A 607 12.73 -0.33 13.22
N LEU A 608 13.87 0.26 12.87
CA LEU A 608 15.10 0.16 13.62
C LEU A 608 15.92 1.44 13.48
N THR A 609 16.71 1.74 14.51
CA THR A 609 17.69 2.83 14.51
C THR A 609 18.86 2.47 15.42
N ILE A 610 19.91 3.29 15.46
CA ILE A 610 21.21 2.91 16.04
C ILE A 610 21.82 3.99 16.93
N ASP A 611 22.61 3.52 17.88
CA ASP A 611 23.61 4.29 18.61
C ASP A 611 24.99 3.72 18.31
N VAL A 612 25.67 4.30 17.32
CA VAL A 612 27.02 3.89 16.91
C VAL A 612 28.06 4.12 18.01
N LEU A 613 27.84 5.10 18.91
CA LEU A 613 28.83 5.44 19.94
C LEU A 613 28.88 4.42 21.08
N ASN A 614 27.75 3.77 21.38
CA ASN A 614 27.64 2.76 22.43
C ASN A 614 27.34 1.35 21.88
N ASN A 615 27.51 1.13 20.57
CA ASN A 615 27.23 -0.15 19.90
C ASN A 615 25.82 -0.70 20.22
N ARG A 616 24.77 0.08 19.96
CA ARG A 616 23.37 -0.35 20.17
C ARG A 616 22.53 -0.28 18.90
N LEU A 617 21.67 -1.27 18.74
CA LEU A 617 20.60 -1.40 17.76
C LEU A 617 19.25 -1.39 18.50
N PHE A 618 18.44 -0.37 18.25
CA PHE A 618 17.07 -0.26 18.75
C PHE A 618 16.10 -0.78 17.69
N ILE A 619 15.16 -1.63 18.09
CA ILE A 619 14.17 -2.29 17.21
C ILE A 619 12.78 -2.03 17.79
N SER A 620 11.83 -1.56 16.98
CA SER A 620 10.42 -1.55 17.36
C SER A 620 9.80 -2.92 17.06
N ASP A 621 9.59 -3.70 18.12
CA ASP A 621 9.01 -5.04 18.08
C ASP A 621 7.48 -4.90 18.09
N SER A 622 6.94 -4.37 17.00
CA SER A 622 5.66 -3.67 16.95
C SER A 622 4.50 -4.51 17.48
N ASN A 623 4.37 -5.77 17.05
CA ASN A 623 3.27 -6.64 17.47
C ASN A 623 3.53 -7.41 18.79
N HIS A 624 4.61 -7.05 19.48
CA HIS A 624 4.84 -7.29 20.90
C HIS A 624 4.74 -5.99 21.74
N ASN A 625 4.35 -4.85 21.16
CA ASN A 625 4.12 -3.57 21.83
C ASN A 625 5.32 -3.08 22.69
N ARG A 626 6.55 -3.36 22.25
CA ARG A 626 7.78 -3.02 22.99
C ARG A 626 8.89 -2.51 22.07
N ILE A 627 9.87 -1.85 22.66
CA ILE A 627 11.16 -1.58 22.03
C ILE A 627 12.19 -2.58 22.56
N VAL A 628 12.90 -3.26 21.66
CA VAL A 628 14.00 -4.18 21.98
C VAL A 628 15.32 -3.49 21.66
N VAL A 629 16.31 -3.63 22.55
CA VAL A 629 17.65 -3.07 22.36
C VAL A 629 18.67 -4.21 22.40
N THR A 630 19.51 -4.23 21.37
CA THR A 630 20.58 -5.21 21.15
C THR A 630 21.89 -4.49 20.86
N ASP A 631 23.02 -5.18 20.81
CA ASP A 631 24.22 -4.67 20.14
C ASP A 631 24.16 -4.91 18.61
N LEU A 632 25.12 -4.36 17.85
CA LEU A 632 25.18 -4.56 16.39
C LEU A 632 25.50 -6.01 15.97
N SER A 633 25.74 -6.92 16.93
CA SER A 633 25.90 -8.37 16.73
C SER A 633 24.67 -9.19 17.16
N GLY A 634 23.57 -8.52 17.56
CA GLY A 634 22.31 -9.15 17.95
C GLY A 634 22.23 -9.60 19.41
N ASN A 635 23.22 -9.31 20.27
CA ASN A 635 23.15 -9.66 21.69
C ASN A 635 22.18 -8.73 22.43
N PHE A 636 21.24 -9.29 23.20
CA PHE A 636 20.26 -8.54 23.97
C PHE A 636 20.91 -7.68 25.07
N LEU A 637 20.47 -6.42 25.16
CA LEU A 637 20.92 -5.45 26.17
C LEU A 637 19.78 -5.08 27.13
N ILE A 638 18.65 -4.61 26.61
CA ILE A 638 17.49 -4.16 27.41
C ILE A 638 16.22 -4.15 26.55
N GLN A 639 15.04 -4.13 27.19
CA GLN A 639 13.75 -3.90 26.54
C GLN A 639 12.97 -2.79 27.27
N ILE A 640 12.03 -2.15 26.57
CA ILE A 640 11.15 -1.12 27.10
C ILE A 640 9.71 -1.48 26.68
N GLY A 641 8.80 -1.59 27.65
CA GLY A 641 7.46 -2.16 27.43
C GLY A 641 7.36 -3.63 27.86
N SER A 642 7.96 -4.00 29.00
CA SER A 642 8.15 -5.41 29.41
C SER A 642 6.87 -6.25 29.58
N THR A 643 5.70 -5.63 29.67
CA THR A 643 4.41 -6.33 29.75
C THR A 643 3.93 -6.88 28.41
N GLY A 644 4.37 -6.28 27.29
CA GLY A 644 3.83 -6.51 25.94
C GLY A 644 2.36 -6.11 25.77
N GLU A 645 1.76 -5.40 26.73
CA GLU A 645 0.39 -4.91 26.65
C GLU A 645 0.30 -3.67 25.76
N ASP A 646 -0.79 -3.57 25.01
CA ASP A 646 -1.16 -2.40 24.23
C ASP A 646 -1.62 -1.23 25.12
N GLY A 647 -1.28 0.00 24.73
CA GLY A 647 -1.79 1.23 25.31
C GLY A 647 -0.74 2.32 25.51
N LEU A 648 -1.14 3.46 26.08
CA LEU A 648 -0.32 4.68 26.19
C LEU A 648 0.14 4.95 27.65
N ARG A 649 0.66 3.94 28.37
CA ARG A 649 1.16 4.18 29.73
C ARG A 649 2.58 4.76 29.68
N ASP A 650 2.77 5.90 30.34
CA ASP A 650 4.08 6.48 30.68
C ASP A 650 4.55 5.93 32.04
N GLY A 651 5.86 5.88 32.29
CA GLY A 651 6.41 5.32 33.54
C GLY A 651 7.85 4.86 33.42
N THR A 652 8.24 3.85 34.20
CA THR A 652 9.51 3.11 34.04
C THR A 652 9.50 2.29 32.75
N PHE A 653 10.65 1.72 32.37
CA PHE A 653 10.73 0.78 31.24
C PHE A 653 9.86 -0.49 31.40
N ASP A 654 9.52 -0.89 32.63
CA ASP A 654 8.64 -2.03 32.91
C ASP A 654 7.15 -1.64 32.96
N ASP A 655 6.81 -0.46 33.49
CA ASP A 655 5.42 0.01 33.62
C ASP A 655 4.84 0.52 32.29
N ALA A 656 5.69 1.10 31.45
CA ALA A 656 5.28 1.74 30.20
C ALA A 656 4.67 0.73 29.21
N THR A 657 3.75 1.22 28.37
CA THR A 657 3.17 0.47 27.25
C THR A 657 3.24 1.29 25.97
N PHE A 658 3.17 0.60 24.82
CA PHE A 658 3.08 1.16 23.47
C PHE A 658 1.92 0.49 22.73
N ASN A 659 1.59 0.92 21.51
CA ASN A 659 0.63 0.22 20.65
C ASN A 659 1.10 0.23 19.20
N ARG A 660 1.59 -0.93 18.74
CA ARG A 660 2.28 -1.14 17.45
C ARG A 660 3.29 -0.03 17.09
N PRO A 661 4.28 0.28 17.96
CA PRO A 661 5.25 1.34 17.69
C PRO A 661 6.01 1.07 16.38
N GLN A 662 6.25 2.14 15.61
CA GLN A 662 6.97 2.14 14.34
C GLN A 662 8.28 2.93 14.47
N GLY A 663 8.37 4.13 13.87
CA GLY A 663 9.57 4.96 13.75
C GLY A 663 10.39 5.17 15.01
N LEU A 664 11.72 5.24 14.85
CA LEU A 664 12.70 5.40 15.92
C LEU A 664 13.78 6.42 15.54
N ALA A 665 13.96 7.47 16.35
CA ALA A 665 15.00 8.49 16.14
C ALA A 665 15.84 8.73 17.40
N TYR A 666 17.14 8.45 17.33
CA TYR A 666 18.04 8.54 18.49
C TYR A 666 18.76 9.89 18.61
N ASN A 667 18.82 10.41 19.83
CA ASN A 667 19.50 11.65 20.21
C ASN A 667 20.73 11.35 21.09
N ALA A 668 21.87 11.12 20.42
CA ALA A 668 23.14 10.76 21.08
C ALA A 668 23.66 11.80 22.08
N LYS A 669 23.27 13.08 21.95
CA LYS A 669 23.67 14.17 22.86
C LYS A 669 22.99 14.09 24.23
N LYS A 670 21.75 13.58 24.27
CA LYS A 670 20.93 13.47 25.48
C LYS A 670 20.68 12.01 25.93
N ASN A 671 21.11 11.02 25.14
CA ASN A 671 20.78 9.59 25.31
C ASN A 671 19.26 9.35 25.39
N LEU A 672 18.52 9.97 24.46
CA LEU A 672 17.06 9.85 24.32
C LEU A 672 16.71 9.15 23.01
N LEU A 673 15.62 8.40 22.98
CA LEU A 673 15.06 7.79 21.77
C LEU A 673 13.60 8.25 21.59
N TYR A 674 13.31 8.88 20.47
CA TYR A 674 11.96 9.28 20.09
C TYR A 674 11.27 8.14 19.33
N VAL A 675 10.01 7.86 19.66
CA VAL A 675 9.24 6.74 19.12
C VAL A 675 7.93 7.24 18.51
N ALA A 676 7.66 6.86 17.27
CA ALA A 676 6.35 6.98 16.66
C ALA A 676 5.47 5.81 17.13
N ASP A 677 4.49 6.11 17.97
CA ASP A 677 3.65 5.12 18.66
C ASP A 677 2.27 5.12 18.00
N THR A 678 2.19 4.37 16.90
CA THR A 678 1.29 4.66 15.76
C THR A 678 -0.18 4.49 16.09
N GLU A 679 -0.57 3.38 16.72
CA GLU A 679 -1.97 3.07 17.06
C GLU A 679 -2.42 3.78 18.36
N ASN A 680 -1.49 4.24 19.18
CA ASN A 680 -1.76 5.23 20.24
C ASN A 680 -1.87 6.66 19.68
N HIS A 681 -1.57 6.85 18.39
CA HIS A 681 -1.48 8.13 17.70
C HIS A 681 -0.61 9.14 18.48
N ALA A 682 0.57 8.71 18.92
CA ALA A 682 1.43 9.44 19.86
C ALA A 682 2.90 9.51 19.43
N LEU A 683 3.58 10.54 19.94
CA LEU A 683 5.04 10.68 19.94
C LEU A 683 5.53 10.44 21.37
N ARG A 684 6.41 9.46 21.57
CA ARG A 684 6.99 9.12 22.88
C ARG A 684 8.47 9.47 22.92
N GLU A 685 8.99 9.67 24.13
CA GLU A 685 10.41 9.80 24.42
C GLU A 685 10.81 8.75 25.46
N ILE A 686 11.86 7.99 25.16
CA ILE A 686 12.51 7.03 26.06
C ILE A 686 13.82 7.67 26.53
N ASP A 687 13.94 7.87 27.84
CA ASP A 687 15.11 8.46 28.50
C ASP A 687 15.98 7.34 29.11
N PHE A 688 17.13 7.05 28.50
CA PHE A 688 18.07 6.03 28.95
C PHE A 688 19.03 6.50 30.06
N VAL A 689 18.86 7.72 30.58
CA VAL A 689 19.57 8.22 31.78
C VAL A 689 18.67 8.13 33.01
N ARG A 690 17.34 8.21 32.82
CA ARG A 690 16.32 8.09 33.88
C ARG A 690 15.59 6.74 33.91
N GLU A 691 15.73 5.93 32.86
CA GLU A 691 15.00 4.68 32.65
C GLU A 691 13.46 4.86 32.61
N THR A 692 13.02 5.97 32.00
CA THR A 692 11.60 6.38 31.90
C THR A 692 11.12 6.60 30.47
N VAL A 693 9.84 6.31 30.23
CA VAL A 693 9.10 6.67 29.01
C VAL A 693 8.10 7.77 29.31
N ARG A 694 8.02 8.79 28.45
CA ARG A 694 6.99 9.85 28.52
C ARG A 694 6.39 10.20 27.15
N THR A 695 5.16 10.70 27.14
CA THR A 695 4.45 11.16 25.94
C THR A 695 4.76 12.64 25.66
N LEU A 696 5.24 12.94 24.44
CA LEU A 696 5.55 14.29 23.97
C LEU A 696 4.39 14.95 23.21
N ALA A 697 3.59 14.14 22.50
CA ALA A 697 2.37 14.55 21.79
C ALA A 697 1.45 13.34 21.55
N GLY A 698 0.17 13.58 21.30
CA GLY A 698 -0.86 12.53 21.22
C GLY A 698 -1.41 12.12 22.59
N ASN A 699 -2.54 11.41 22.62
CA ASN A 699 -3.21 11.01 23.86
C ASN A 699 -3.99 9.68 23.78
N GLY A 700 -3.77 8.87 22.74
CA GLY A 700 -4.55 7.65 22.49
C GLY A 700 -5.78 7.86 21.60
N THR A 701 -6.12 9.10 21.24
CA THR A 701 -7.25 9.43 20.36
C THR A 701 -6.77 9.92 19.01
N LYS A 702 -7.36 9.39 17.93
CA LYS A 702 -7.03 9.78 16.55
C LYS A 702 -7.38 11.25 16.28
N GLY A 703 -6.41 12.01 15.81
CA GLY A 703 -6.55 13.43 15.51
C GLY A 703 -7.19 13.73 14.14
N SER A 704 -7.87 14.86 14.06
CA SER A 704 -8.42 15.46 12.83
C SER A 704 -7.97 16.92 12.64
N ASP A 705 -6.88 17.30 13.31
CA ASP A 705 -6.29 18.64 13.34
C ASP A 705 -5.11 18.72 12.36
N TYR A 706 -5.31 19.36 11.20
CA TYR A 706 -4.34 19.39 10.09
C TYR A 706 -3.30 20.53 10.19
N GLU A 707 -3.40 21.39 11.21
CA GLU A 707 -2.48 22.51 11.44
C GLU A 707 -1.60 22.25 12.67
N GLY A 708 -2.23 21.86 13.78
CA GLY A 708 -1.59 21.66 15.09
C GLY A 708 -1.16 22.97 15.77
N GLY A 709 -0.01 22.94 16.46
CA GLY A 709 0.53 24.07 17.20
C GLY A 709 0.32 24.00 18.72
N LYS A 710 -0.23 22.91 19.24
CA LYS A 710 -0.41 22.66 20.68
C LYS A 710 0.80 21.90 21.25
N GLN A 711 0.82 21.71 22.57
CA GLN A 711 1.89 21.03 23.31
C GLN A 711 1.36 19.77 24.00
N GLY A 712 2.21 18.76 24.18
CA GLY A 712 1.88 17.57 24.97
C GLY A 712 0.64 16.83 24.46
N THR A 713 -0.07 16.20 25.39
CA THR A 713 -1.33 15.46 25.16
C THR A 713 -2.50 16.33 24.66
N SER A 714 -2.30 17.66 24.55
CA SER A 714 -3.28 18.57 23.93
C SER A 714 -3.14 18.66 22.42
N GLN A 715 -2.01 18.27 21.83
CA GLN A 715 -1.92 18.02 20.39
C GLN A 715 -2.32 16.57 20.11
N LEU A 716 -3.40 16.38 19.35
CA LEU A 716 -3.72 15.09 18.77
C LEU A 716 -2.88 14.90 17.50
N LEU A 717 -2.43 13.67 17.26
CA LEU A 717 -1.76 13.23 16.03
C LEU A 717 -2.64 12.18 15.34
N ASN A 718 -2.30 11.77 14.12
CA ASN A 718 -3.05 10.76 13.39
C ASN A 718 -2.08 9.78 12.70
N SER A 719 -1.86 8.65 13.36
CA SER A 719 -0.98 7.57 12.93
C SER A 719 0.43 8.05 12.49
N PRO A 720 1.24 8.57 13.44
CA PRO A 720 2.64 8.87 13.18
C PRO A 720 3.38 7.55 12.90
N TRP A 721 4.09 7.47 11.77
CA TRP A 721 4.64 6.21 11.25
C TRP A 721 6.17 6.16 11.25
N ASP A 722 6.84 7.27 10.95
CA ASP A 722 8.29 7.37 11.09
C ASP A 722 8.73 8.72 11.70
N VAL A 723 9.94 8.74 12.26
CA VAL A 723 10.53 9.93 12.88
C VAL A 723 12.02 10.07 12.55
N CYS A 724 12.50 11.31 12.39
CA CYS A 724 13.93 11.61 12.33
C CYS A 724 14.27 12.86 13.16
N PHE A 725 15.43 12.85 13.83
CA PHE A 725 15.85 13.91 14.76
C PHE A 725 16.93 14.81 14.14
N GLU A 726 16.65 16.11 14.09
CA GLU A 726 17.55 17.16 13.61
C GLU A 726 18.28 17.80 14.82
N PRO A 727 19.61 17.59 14.98
CA PRO A 727 20.32 17.87 16.22
C PRO A 727 20.73 19.34 16.45
N ILE A 728 20.69 20.21 15.44
CA ILE A 728 21.12 21.62 15.53
C ILE A 728 20.00 22.48 16.11
N SER A 729 18.76 22.34 15.61
CA SER A 729 17.58 23.02 16.16
C SER A 729 16.75 22.16 17.13
N GLU A 730 17.24 20.96 17.46
CA GLU A 730 16.66 19.98 18.38
C GLU A 730 15.17 19.68 18.09
N LYS A 731 14.89 19.31 16.84
CA LYS A 731 13.53 18.98 16.36
C LYS A 731 13.39 17.52 15.98
N VAL A 732 12.19 16.96 16.18
CA VAL A 732 11.80 15.66 15.64
C VAL A 732 10.82 15.91 14.49
N TYR A 733 11.19 15.53 13.27
CA TYR A 733 10.26 15.48 12.14
C TYR A 733 9.53 14.14 12.17
N ILE A 734 8.26 14.15 11.77
CA ILE A 734 7.31 13.04 11.92
C ILE A 734 6.58 12.81 10.60
N ALA A 735 6.58 11.58 10.09
CA ALA A 735 5.74 11.18 8.97
C ALA A 735 4.34 10.85 9.50
N MET A 736 3.37 11.71 9.22
CA MET A 736 2.00 11.60 9.72
C MET A 736 1.14 10.88 8.66
N ALA A 737 1.25 9.55 8.64
CA ALA A 737 0.66 8.71 7.59
C ALA A 737 -0.86 8.94 7.46
N GLY A 738 -1.57 8.99 8.59
CA GLY A 738 -3.03 9.17 8.66
C GLY A 738 -3.57 10.57 8.38
N GLN A 739 -2.69 11.55 8.12
CA GLN A 739 -3.04 12.89 7.65
C GLN A 739 -2.32 13.29 6.37
N HIS A 740 -1.51 12.39 5.80
CA HIS A 740 -0.75 12.62 4.55
C HIS A 740 0.12 13.89 4.62
N GLN A 741 0.79 14.08 5.75
CA GLN A 741 1.60 15.28 6.06
C GLN A 741 2.94 14.90 6.69
N ILE A 742 3.92 15.79 6.56
CA ILE A 742 5.13 15.82 7.39
C ILE A 742 4.90 16.84 8.51
N TRP A 743 5.03 16.38 9.75
CA TRP A 743 4.88 17.16 10.97
C TRP A 743 6.23 17.40 11.64
N VAL A 744 6.25 18.32 12.62
CA VAL A 744 7.45 18.62 13.41
C VAL A 744 7.09 18.87 14.88
N HIS A 745 7.88 18.28 15.77
CA HIS A 745 7.90 18.54 17.21
C HIS A 745 9.19 19.29 17.57
N ASP A 746 9.07 20.43 18.24
CA ASP A 746 10.19 21.22 18.74
C ASP A 746 10.48 20.82 20.20
N THR A 747 11.63 20.17 20.47
CA THR A 747 11.91 19.62 21.80
C THR A 747 12.29 20.68 22.85
N LEU A 748 12.44 21.95 22.45
CA LEU A 748 12.79 23.07 23.33
C LEU A 748 11.55 23.78 23.89
N ASN A 749 10.46 23.84 23.11
CA ASN A 749 9.20 24.45 23.52
C ASN A 749 7.99 23.47 23.53
N GLY A 750 8.18 22.22 23.12
CA GLY A 750 7.17 21.15 23.15
C GLY A 750 6.04 21.30 22.12
N VAL A 751 6.09 22.29 21.22
CA VAL A 751 5.04 22.53 20.23
C VAL A 751 5.14 21.51 19.10
N THR A 752 4.00 20.92 18.74
CA THR A 752 3.89 19.92 17.67
C THR A 752 2.89 20.39 16.62
N LYS A 753 3.28 20.44 15.35
CA LYS A 753 2.47 21.01 14.26
C LYS A 753 2.81 20.44 12.89
N SER A 754 1.93 20.68 11.90
CA SER A 754 2.24 20.40 10.49
C SER A 754 3.42 21.25 10.01
N PHE A 755 4.26 20.67 9.16
CA PHE A 755 5.47 21.28 8.58
C PHE A 755 5.42 21.32 7.05
N SER A 756 4.90 20.27 6.41
CA SER A 756 4.66 20.21 4.96
C SER A 756 3.50 19.26 4.64
N GLY A 757 2.72 19.57 3.60
CA GLY A 757 1.53 18.82 3.21
C GLY A 757 0.25 19.61 3.50
N ASP A 758 -0.61 19.76 2.50
CA ASP A 758 -1.93 20.37 2.60
C ASP A 758 -3.02 19.45 3.20
N GLY A 759 -2.70 18.17 3.42
CA GLY A 759 -3.59 17.17 4.00
C GLY A 759 -4.40 16.35 2.99
N PHE A 760 -4.26 16.61 1.68
CA PHE A 760 -4.84 15.75 0.64
C PHE A 760 -3.93 14.56 0.34
N GLU A 761 -4.51 13.40 0.05
CA GLU A 761 -3.78 12.21 -0.39
C GLU A 761 -3.41 12.32 -1.89
N ARG A 762 -2.18 12.77 -2.19
CA ARG A 762 -1.70 13.07 -3.55
C ARG A 762 -0.17 13.02 -3.69
N ASN A 763 0.32 12.69 -4.89
CA ASN A 763 1.72 12.90 -5.30
C ASN A 763 2.01 14.35 -5.74
N LEU A 764 1.45 15.36 -5.05
CA LEU A 764 1.61 16.77 -5.46
C LEU A 764 2.89 17.37 -4.89
N ASN A 765 3.84 17.69 -5.77
CA ASN A 765 5.11 18.32 -5.41
C ASN A 765 5.04 19.85 -5.63
N GLY A 766 5.66 20.66 -4.77
CA GLY A 766 5.51 22.11 -4.78
C GLY A 766 6.58 22.87 -4.00
N SER A 767 6.68 24.19 -4.22
CA SER A 767 7.77 25.04 -3.71
C SER A 767 7.60 25.54 -2.27
N SER A 768 6.54 25.11 -1.58
CA SER A 768 6.27 25.41 -0.16
C SER A 768 5.58 24.24 0.54
N SER A 769 5.57 24.31 1.88
CA SER A 769 4.78 23.42 2.74
C SER A 769 3.31 23.29 2.31
N SER A 770 2.68 24.42 1.96
CA SER A 770 1.27 24.55 1.57
C SER A 770 0.97 24.35 0.08
N SER A 771 1.98 24.03 -0.74
CA SER A 771 1.82 23.64 -2.15
C SER A 771 2.27 22.21 -2.43
N SER A 772 2.58 21.47 -1.36
CA SER A 772 2.87 20.03 -1.39
C SER A 772 1.70 19.27 -0.80
N SER A 773 1.47 18.06 -1.31
CA SER A 773 0.64 17.02 -0.71
C SER A 773 1.46 15.73 -0.66
N PHE A 774 1.10 14.78 0.21
CA PHE A 774 1.75 13.46 0.29
C PHE A 774 0.69 12.35 0.18
N ALA A 775 1.09 11.09 0.12
CA ALA A 775 0.19 9.95 0.11
C ALA A 775 0.75 8.87 1.04
N GLN A 776 0.31 8.94 2.30
CA GLN A 776 0.74 8.06 3.39
C GLN A 776 2.28 8.00 3.55
N PRO A 777 2.94 9.12 3.91
CA PRO A 777 4.37 9.12 4.18
C PRO A 777 4.67 8.19 5.36
N SER A 778 5.58 7.23 5.15
CA SER A 778 5.83 6.12 6.10
C SER A 778 7.32 5.89 6.40
N GLY A 779 8.23 6.64 5.78
CA GLY A 779 9.67 6.57 6.05
C GLY A 779 10.35 7.94 5.98
N LEU A 780 11.28 8.23 6.90
CA LEU A 780 12.04 9.50 6.95
C LEU A 780 13.55 9.29 7.06
N SER A 781 14.33 10.13 6.36
CA SER A 781 15.77 10.27 6.62
C SER A 781 16.28 11.68 6.31
N LEU A 782 17.15 12.23 7.14
CA LEU A 782 17.77 13.54 6.92
C LEU A 782 18.90 13.46 5.88
N SER A 783 19.12 14.54 5.14
CA SER A 783 20.34 14.69 4.33
C SER A 783 21.58 14.92 5.22
N PRO A 784 22.80 14.54 4.78
CA PRO A 784 24.00 14.67 5.61
C PRO A 784 24.38 16.12 5.97
N ASP A 785 23.90 17.10 5.21
CA ASP A 785 24.07 18.53 5.45
C ASP A 785 22.89 19.17 6.22
N LEU A 786 21.89 18.36 6.61
CA LEU A 786 20.68 18.77 7.33
C LEU A 786 19.87 19.87 6.62
N SER A 787 19.86 19.86 5.28
CA SER A 787 19.07 20.78 4.45
C SER A 787 17.77 20.19 3.90
N GLU A 788 17.69 18.86 3.74
CA GLU A 788 16.52 18.14 3.26
C GLU A 788 16.12 16.98 4.19
N VAL A 789 14.86 16.55 4.10
CA VAL A 789 14.40 15.24 4.57
C VAL A 789 13.88 14.44 3.37
N TYR A 790 14.38 13.22 3.22
CA TYR A 790 13.90 12.24 2.26
C TYR A 790 12.74 11.44 2.82
N ILE A 791 11.70 11.29 2.00
CA ILE A 791 10.41 10.71 2.35
C ILE A 791 10.19 9.45 1.52
N ALA A 792 9.81 8.34 2.17
CA ALA A 792 9.13 7.23 1.51
C ALA A 792 7.62 7.50 1.55
N ASP A 793 7.02 7.77 0.38
CA ASP A 793 5.66 8.27 0.23
C ASP A 793 4.76 7.16 -0.34
N SER A 794 4.27 6.29 0.55
CA SER A 794 4.00 4.88 0.25
C SER A 794 2.81 4.66 -0.68
N GLU A 795 1.69 5.36 -0.47
CA GLU A 795 0.48 5.20 -1.31
C GLU A 795 0.65 5.86 -2.69
N SER A 796 1.62 6.77 -2.86
CA SER A 796 2.07 7.26 -4.18
C SER A 796 3.12 6.37 -4.85
N SER A 797 3.71 5.43 -4.10
CA SER A 797 4.88 4.64 -4.48
C SER A 797 6.03 5.49 -5.04
N SER A 798 6.42 6.52 -4.28
CA SER A 798 7.50 7.43 -4.66
C SER A 798 8.47 7.74 -3.50
N ILE A 799 9.67 8.19 -3.87
CA ILE A 799 10.67 8.77 -2.98
C ILE A 799 10.80 10.25 -3.30
N ARG A 800 10.72 11.09 -2.27
CA ARG A 800 10.64 12.56 -2.40
C ARG A 800 11.63 13.22 -1.45
N ALA A 801 12.03 14.45 -1.74
CA ALA A 801 12.85 15.28 -0.86
C ALA A 801 12.07 16.53 -0.44
N VAL A 802 12.15 16.92 0.82
CA VAL A 802 11.53 18.12 1.39
C VAL A 802 12.62 19.06 1.89
N ASP A 803 12.69 20.28 1.36
CA ASP A 803 13.64 21.31 1.82
C ASP A 803 13.21 21.86 3.19
N LEU A 804 14.13 21.86 4.15
CA LEU A 804 13.83 22.21 5.54
C LEU A 804 13.66 23.71 5.81
N LYS A 805 13.89 24.58 4.82
CA LYS A 805 13.77 26.05 4.93
C LYS A 805 12.42 26.55 4.42
N THR A 806 11.86 25.88 3.42
CA THR A 806 10.62 26.24 2.70
C THR A 806 9.47 25.28 2.98
N GLY A 807 9.78 24.05 3.41
CA GLY A 807 8.82 22.94 3.45
C GLY A 807 8.38 22.45 2.07
N GLY A 808 8.94 22.97 0.97
CA GLY A 808 8.63 22.53 -0.39
C GLY A 808 9.16 21.12 -0.66
N SER A 809 8.46 20.37 -1.51
CA SER A 809 8.79 19.00 -1.87
C SER A 809 9.12 18.83 -3.36
N ARG A 810 10.05 17.91 -3.67
CA ARG A 810 10.46 17.54 -5.02
C ARG A 810 10.55 16.01 -5.19
N LEU A 811 10.13 15.51 -6.34
CA LEU A 811 10.21 14.09 -6.68
C LEU A 811 11.66 13.65 -6.94
N LEU A 812 12.11 12.58 -6.25
CA LEU A 812 13.38 11.92 -6.56
C LEU A 812 13.17 10.73 -7.51
N ALA A 813 12.28 9.79 -7.16
CA ALA A 813 11.99 8.60 -7.94
C ALA A 813 10.56 8.07 -7.72
N GLY A 814 10.03 7.27 -8.63
CA GLY A 814 8.70 6.66 -8.52
C GLY A 814 7.53 7.59 -8.81
N GLY A 815 6.30 7.12 -8.56
CA GLY A 815 5.05 7.87 -8.70
C GLY A 815 4.71 8.42 -10.10
N ASP A 816 3.53 9.05 -10.22
CA ASP A 816 3.12 9.80 -11.41
C ASP A 816 3.58 11.27 -11.32
N PRO A 817 4.43 11.77 -12.24
CA PRO A 817 4.91 13.15 -12.22
C PRO A 817 3.99 14.16 -12.94
N ILE A 818 2.89 13.69 -13.56
CA ILE A 818 1.96 14.50 -14.37
C ILE A 818 0.62 14.65 -13.62
N PHE A 819 0.07 13.54 -13.11
CA PHE A 819 -1.24 13.50 -12.47
C PHE A 819 -1.08 13.28 -10.96
N SER A 820 -1.16 14.35 -10.16
CA SER A 820 -1.00 14.31 -8.69
C SER A 820 -1.97 13.35 -7.99
N ASP A 821 -3.16 13.14 -8.55
CA ASP A 821 -4.22 12.30 -8.00
C ASP A 821 -4.08 10.83 -8.47
N ASN A 822 -3.12 10.49 -9.34
CA ASN A 822 -2.84 9.10 -9.75
C ASN A 822 -1.93 8.39 -8.73
N LEU A 823 -2.56 7.78 -7.74
CA LEU A 823 -1.92 6.94 -6.72
C LEU A 823 -1.74 5.48 -7.14
N PHE A 824 -1.82 5.17 -8.45
CA PHE A 824 -1.82 3.80 -8.98
C PHE A 824 -0.68 3.49 -9.96
N LYS A 825 0.30 4.38 -10.09
CA LYS A 825 1.52 4.15 -10.89
C LYS A 825 2.61 3.47 -10.06
N PHE A 826 2.45 2.17 -9.85
CA PHE A 826 3.35 1.30 -9.08
C PHE A 826 3.71 0.01 -9.83
N GLY A 827 4.79 -0.64 -9.38
CA GLY A 827 5.36 -1.86 -9.96
C GLY A 827 6.81 -2.05 -9.52
N ASP A 828 7.57 -2.93 -10.16
CA ASP A 828 8.99 -3.17 -9.88
C ASP A 828 9.85 -2.85 -11.12
N GLN A 829 10.42 -1.64 -11.17
CA GLN A 829 11.28 -1.23 -12.27
C GLN A 829 12.41 -0.33 -11.78
N ASP A 830 13.64 -0.70 -12.10
CA ASP A 830 14.82 0.14 -11.92
C ASP A 830 15.00 1.08 -13.13
N GLY A 831 15.58 2.26 -12.93
CA GLY A 831 15.60 3.32 -13.96
C GLY A 831 16.02 4.67 -13.40
N VAL A 832 15.62 5.76 -14.05
CA VAL A 832 15.93 7.13 -13.62
C VAL A 832 14.66 7.92 -13.28
N GLY A 833 14.62 8.49 -12.08
CA GLY A 833 13.54 9.38 -11.66
C GLY A 833 12.15 8.77 -11.77
N SER A 834 11.28 9.37 -12.58
CA SER A 834 9.90 8.92 -12.78
C SER A 834 9.74 7.72 -13.72
N GLU A 835 10.82 7.19 -14.28
CA GLU A 835 10.83 5.88 -14.98
C GLU A 835 10.86 4.70 -14.00
N VAL A 836 11.35 4.95 -12.78
CA VAL A 836 11.40 3.97 -11.70
C VAL A 836 9.97 3.61 -11.29
N LEU A 837 9.73 2.33 -11.05
CA LEU A 837 8.54 1.85 -10.36
C LEU A 837 8.94 1.21 -9.04
N LEU A 838 8.23 1.61 -7.98
CA LEU A 838 8.29 1.10 -6.62
C LEU A 838 6.90 0.56 -6.26
N GLN A 839 6.78 -0.15 -5.15
CA GLN A 839 5.50 -0.62 -4.63
C GLN A 839 5.47 -0.52 -3.11
N HIS A 840 4.66 0.42 -2.61
CA HIS A 840 4.49 0.74 -1.19
C HIS A 840 5.81 0.79 -0.40
N PRO A 841 6.78 1.66 -0.78
CA PRO A 841 8.03 1.77 -0.03
C PRO A 841 7.76 2.34 1.36
N LEU A 842 8.12 1.59 2.41
CA LEU A 842 7.95 2.02 3.82
C LEU A 842 9.24 2.56 4.44
N GLY A 843 10.41 2.20 3.93
CA GLY A 843 11.71 2.60 4.50
C GLY A 843 12.56 3.44 3.55
N VAL A 844 13.20 4.48 4.08
CA VAL A 844 14.23 5.28 3.37
C VAL A 844 15.34 5.67 4.34
N LEU A 845 16.59 5.65 3.87
CA LEU A 845 17.78 6.01 4.63
C LEU A 845 18.77 6.74 3.71
N CYS A 846 19.23 7.94 4.08
CA CYS A 846 20.43 8.51 3.46
C CYS A 846 21.67 8.08 4.25
N SER A 847 22.64 7.53 3.53
CA SER A 847 23.94 7.12 4.06
C SER A 847 24.91 8.31 4.12
N LYS A 848 26.02 8.12 4.83
CA LYS A 848 27.11 9.09 4.97
C LYS A 848 27.83 9.39 3.65
N ASP A 849 27.69 8.52 2.64
CA ASP A 849 28.17 8.73 1.27
C ASP A 849 27.19 9.55 0.40
N GLY A 850 26.02 9.91 0.93
CA GLY A 850 24.96 10.62 0.22
C GLY A 850 24.07 9.74 -0.66
N GLN A 851 24.29 8.43 -0.74
CA GLN A 851 23.35 7.50 -1.39
C GLN A 851 22.10 7.32 -0.52
N ILE A 852 20.97 7.05 -1.16
CA ILE A 852 19.69 6.79 -0.50
C ILE A 852 19.34 5.31 -0.68
N TYR A 853 19.17 4.59 0.43
CA TYR A 853 18.71 3.21 0.45
C TYR A 853 17.20 3.18 0.75
N ILE A 854 16.48 2.32 0.03
CA ILE A 854 15.02 2.24 0.01
C ILE A 854 14.62 0.81 0.35
N ALA A 855 13.73 0.63 1.34
CA ALA A 855 13.01 -0.61 1.52
C ALA A 855 11.72 -0.55 0.66
N ASP A 856 11.77 -1.21 -0.49
CA ASP A 856 10.71 -1.25 -1.50
C ASP A 856 9.79 -2.44 -1.17
N SER A 857 8.90 -2.20 -0.20
CA SER A 857 8.39 -3.23 0.70
C SER A 857 7.55 -4.30 -0.01
N TYR A 858 6.62 -3.89 -0.86
CA TYR A 858 5.74 -4.83 -1.58
C TYR A 858 6.44 -5.45 -2.81
N ASN A 859 7.53 -4.85 -3.29
CA ASN A 859 8.45 -5.50 -4.23
C ASN A 859 9.49 -6.38 -3.51
N HIS A 860 9.44 -6.49 -2.17
CA HIS A 860 10.31 -7.33 -1.34
C HIS A 860 11.82 -7.13 -1.60
N LYS A 861 12.21 -5.88 -1.83
CA LYS A 861 13.55 -5.51 -2.29
C LYS A 861 14.15 -4.39 -1.46
N ILE A 862 15.48 -4.36 -1.41
CA ILE A 862 16.24 -3.17 -1.06
C ILE A 862 16.79 -2.57 -2.34
N LYS A 863 16.52 -1.29 -2.57
CA LYS A 863 17.01 -0.52 -3.71
C LYS A 863 17.93 0.61 -3.24
N ARG A 864 18.88 1.02 -4.08
CA ARG A 864 19.75 2.18 -3.89
C ARG A 864 19.47 3.22 -4.96
N LEU A 865 19.21 4.44 -4.51
CA LEU A 865 18.99 5.66 -5.26
C LEU A 865 20.22 6.58 -5.11
N ASP A 866 20.80 6.99 -6.24
CA ASP A 866 21.69 8.14 -6.29
C ASP A 866 20.82 9.42 -6.42
N PRO A 867 20.79 10.33 -5.42
CA PRO A 867 19.95 11.53 -5.49
C PRO A 867 20.42 12.56 -6.53
N VAL A 868 21.66 12.45 -7.05
CA VAL A 868 22.22 13.36 -8.07
C VAL A 868 21.78 12.94 -9.46
N SER A 869 22.04 11.69 -9.87
CA SER A 869 21.56 11.18 -11.17
C SER A 869 20.09 10.75 -11.16
N LYS A 870 19.45 10.65 -9.99
CA LYS A 870 18.12 10.06 -9.75
C LYS A 870 17.99 8.59 -10.18
N ARG A 871 19.11 7.89 -10.38
CA ARG A 871 19.12 6.48 -10.79
C ARG A 871 18.85 5.57 -9.59
N VAL A 872 17.88 4.68 -9.75
CA VAL A 872 17.53 3.63 -8.77
C VAL A 872 17.99 2.28 -9.31
N THR A 873 18.56 1.45 -8.42
CA THR A 873 19.06 0.10 -8.70
C THR A 873 18.71 -0.84 -7.56
N THR A 874 18.21 -2.04 -7.86
CA THR A 874 18.01 -3.12 -6.90
C THR A 874 19.38 -3.60 -6.41
N ILE A 875 19.55 -3.70 -5.09
CA ILE A 875 20.79 -4.20 -4.46
C ILE A 875 20.57 -5.49 -3.67
N ALA A 876 19.36 -5.76 -3.19
CA ALA A 876 19.00 -7.02 -2.53
C ALA A 876 17.53 -7.40 -2.72
N GLY A 877 17.24 -8.69 -2.62
CA GLY A 877 15.91 -9.28 -2.78
C GLY A 877 15.63 -9.76 -4.20
N THR A 878 15.14 -11.00 -4.33
CA THR A 878 14.71 -11.57 -5.62
C THR A 878 13.42 -10.96 -6.19
N GLY A 879 12.63 -10.26 -5.36
CA GLY A 879 11.25 -9.88 -5.69
C GLY A 879 10.18 -10.90 -5.25
N LYS A 880 10.57 -12.07 -4.72
CA LYS A 880 9.62 -13.07 -4.19
C LYS A 880 9.65 -13.12 -2.66
N ALA A 881 8.47 -13.02 -2.05
CA ALA A 881 8.26 -13.15 -0.60
C ALA A 881 8.91 -14.43 -0.03
N GLY A 882 9.56 -14.29 1.13
CA GLY A 882 10.00 -15.41 1.96
C GLY A 882 11.28 -15.10 2.74
N LEU A 883 11.72 -16.04 3.58
CA LEU A 883 12.96 -15.96 4.34
C LEU A 883 14.02 -16.86 3.70
N LYS A 884 15.05 -16.24 3.12
CA LYS A 884 16.21 -16.95 2.57
C LYS A 884 17.45 -16.06 2.59
N ASP A 885 18.53 -16.55 3.18
CA ASP A 885 19.85 -15.92 3.18
C ASP A 885 20.68 -16.29 1.93
N GLY A 886 21.67 -15.47 1.59
CA GLY A 886 22.61 -15.74 0.50
C GLY A 886 23.23 -14.47 -0.09
N THR A 887 23.69 -14.55 -1.34
CA THR A 887 24.06 -13.33 -2.10
C THR A 887 22.85 -12.42 -2.24
N ALA A 888 23.06 -11.11 -2.17
CA ALA A 888 22.01 -10.13 -1.93
C ALA A 888 20.82 -10.23 -2.90
N LEU A 889 21.08 -10.44 -4.20
CA LEU A 889 20.04 -10.58 -5.24
C LEU A 889 19.36 -11.97 -5.29
N ALA A 890 19.94 -12.99 -4.65
CA ALA A 890 19.40 -14.37 -4.60
C ALA A 890 18.72 -14.71 -3.26
N ALA A 891 18.85 -13.81 -2.27
CA ALA A 891 18.18 -13.83 -0.99
C ALA A 891 16.73 -13.32 -1.11
N GLN A 892 15.89 -13.68 -0.13
CA GLN A 892 14.48 -13.27 -0.08
C GLN A 892 14.19 -12.44 1.16
N LEU A 893 13.21 -11.55 1.04
CA LEU A 893 12.65 -10.68 2.09
C LEU A 893 11.11 -10.84 2.05
N SER A 894 10.40 -10.31 3.05
CA SER A 894 8.94 -10.18 2.99
C SER A 894 8.47 -8.93 3.73
N GLU A 895 7.96 -7.97 2.96
CA GLU A 895 7.56 -6.62 3.40
C GLU A 895 8.59 -5.92 4.32
N PRO A 896 9.85 -5.73 3.89
CA PRO A 896 10.83 -5.01 4.69
C PRO A 896 10.40 -3.54 4.86
N SER A 897 10.29 -3.04 6.09
CA SER A 897 9.70 -1.71 6.37
C SER A 897 10.59 -0.69 7.11
N GLY A 898 11.73 -1.14 7.64
CA GLY A 898 12.75 -0.30 8.26
C GLY A 898 14.16 -0.61 7.74
N ILE A 899 15.03 0.40 7.69
CA ILE A 899 16.41 0.29 7.22
C ILE A 899 17.33 1.33 7.89
N THR A 900 18.52 0.93 8.33
CA THR A 900 19.53 1.80 8.98
C THR A 900 20.97 1.29 8.71
N GLU A 901 22.00 2.12 8.89
CA GLU A 901 23.39 1.78 8.50
C GLU A 901 24.39 1.92 9.67
N ALA A 902 25.06 0.83 10.04
CA ALA A 902 26.20 0.84 10.96
C ALA A 902 27.34 -0.03 10.41
N GLU A 903 28.59 0.39 10.62
CA GLU A 903 29.80 -0.42 10.34
C GLU A 903 29.90 -0.96 8.89
N GLY A 904 29.34 -0.24 7.91
CA GLY A 904 29.28 -0.68 6.51
C GLY A 904 28.25 -1.78 6.25
N ARG A 905 27.25 -1.93 7.11
CA ARG A 905 26.10 -2.84 6.95
C ARG A 905 24.79 -2.09 6.97
N LEU A 906 23.89 -2.43 6.06
CA LEU A 906 22.48 -2.02 6.14
C LEU A 906 21.72 -3.06 6.97
N PHE A 907 21.28 -2.69 8.15
CA PHE A 907 20.36 -3.48 8.96
C PHE A 907 18.91 -3.19 8.50
N ILE A 908 18.08 -4.23 8.42
CA ILE A 908 16.76 -4.21 7.79
C ILE A 908 15.74 -4.90 8.71
N SER A 909 14.61 -4.25 8.98
CA SER A 909 13.43 -4.90 9.57
C SER A 909 12.70 -5.66 8.46
N ASP A 910 12.74 -7.00 8.51
CA ASP A 910 12.16 -7.91 7.52
C ASP A 910 10.83 -8.45 8.06
N THR A 911 9.81 -7.59 7.98
CA THR A 911 8.70 -7.52 8.93
C THR A 911 7.83 -8.78 8.92
N ASN A 912 7.42 -9.29 7.76
CA ASN A 912 6.61 -10.53 7.69
C ASN A 912 7.41 -11.80 8.00
N ASN A 913 8.74 -11.75 7.87
CA ASN A 913 9.62 -12.84 8.29
C ASN A 913 9.89 -12.83 9.81
N ASN A 914 9.48 -11.77 10.53
CA ASN A 914 9.67 -11.59 11.98
C ASN A 914 11.14 -11.53 12.45
N VAL A 915 12.05 -11.07 11.58
CA VAL A 915 13.49 -11.03 11.86
C VAL A 915 14.13 -9.69 11.48
N ILE A 916 15.33 -9.46 12.01
CA ILE A 916 16.25 -8.45 11.47
C ILE A 916 17.21 -9.13 10.51
N ARG A 917 17.51 -8.49 9.38
CA ARG A 917 18.50 -8.92 8.39
C ARG A 917 19.61 -7.89 8.32
N TYR A 918 20.78 -8.25 7.81
CA TYR A 918 21.83 -7.30 7.46
C TYR A 918 22.43 -7.60 6.09
N LEU A 919 22.72 -6.53 5.35
CA LEU A 919 23.41 -6.54 4.06
C LEU A 919 24.79 -5.90 4.24
N ASP A 920 25.86 -6.66 4.02
CA ASP A 920 27.23 -6.12 4.12
C ASP A 920 27.61 -5.37 2.82
N LEU A 921 27.93 -4.07 2.96
CA LEU A 921 28.32 -3.18 1.86
C LEU A 921 29.83 -3.17 1.61
N ASN A 922 30.64 -3.69 2.55
CA ASN A 922 32.10 -3.70 2.43
C ASN A 922 32.56 -4.73 1.38
N ASN A 923 31.84 -5.86 1.27
CA ASN A 923 32.07 -6.88 0.25
C ASN A 923 31.35 -6.50 -1.06
N GLN A 924 31.95 -5.62 -1.85
CA GLN A 924 31.35 -5.12 -3.10
C GLN A 924 31.28 -6.16 -4.24
N GLU A 925 32.12 -7.20 -4.22
CA GLU A 925 32.12 -8.22 -5.28
C GLU A 925 30.99 -9.24 -5.12
N GLN A 926 30.68 -9.65 -3.88
CA GLN A 926 29.57 -10.54 -3.56
C GLN A 926 28.90 -10.13 -2.24
N PRO A 927 28.11 -9.04 -2.22
CA PRO A 927 27.40 -8.64 -1.02
C PRO A 927 26.38 -9.72 -0.63
N GLN A 928 26.27 -9.99 0.67
CA GLN A 928 25.39 -11.03 1.22
C GLN A 928 24.32 -10.40 2.12
N LEU A 929 23.08 -10.87 1.95
CA LEU A 929 21.96 -10.56 2.83
C LEU A 929 21.76 -11.77 3.76
N LEU A 930 21.99 -11.54 5.06
CA LEU A 930 22.03 -12.57 6.10
C LEU A 930 21.07 -12.23 7.24
N THR A 931 20.61 -13.23 7.98
CA THR A 931 19.76 -13.05 9.16
C THR A 931 20.59 -12.71 10.39
N LEU A 932 20.18 -11.69 11.15
CA LEU A 932 20.83 -11.33 12.41
C LEU A 932 20.33 -12.25 13.53
N GLU A 933 21.23 -13.03 14.13
CA GLU A 933 20.91 -13.93 15.23
C GLU A 933 20.70 -13.15 16.54
N LEU A 934 19.45 -13.03 16.99
CA LEU A 934 19.08 -12.27 18.19
C LEU A 934 19.28 -13.11 19.47
N LYS A 935 20.45 -12.94 20.09
CA LYS A 935 20.92 -13.73 21.22
C LYS A 935 20.36 -13.18 22.54
N GLY A 936 19.65 -14.03 23.28
CA GLY A 936 19.05 -13.67 24.57
C GLY A 936 17.70 -12.96 24.48
N VAL A 937 17.35 -12.36 23.33
CA VAL A 937 16.00 -11.80 23.09
C VAL A 937 14.98 -12.94 23.21
N GLN A 938 14.04 -12.82 24.14
CA GLN A 938 12.93 -13.76 24.28
C GLN A 938 11.64 -13.15 23.71
N PRO A 939 10.70 -13.96 23.18
CA PRO A 939 9.32 -13.52 23.06
C PRO A 939 8.80 -13.06 24.43
N PRO A 940 7.91 -12.05 24.51
CA PRO A 940 7.23 -11.73 25.75
C PRO A 940 6.55 -12.98 26.31
N ASN A 941 6.65 -13.22 27.62
CA ASN A 941 5.98 -14.35 28.24
C ASN A 941 4.48 -14.30 27.87
N PRO A 942 3.93 -15.28 27.13
CA PRO A 942 2.54 -15.24 26.74
C PRO A 942 1.71 -15.19 28.02
N LYS A 943 0.82 -14.19 28.12
CA LYS A 943 -0.08 -14.02 29.29
C LYS A 943 -0.61 -15.41 29.67
N PRO A 944 -0.42 -15.88 30.93
CA PRO A 944 -0.84 -17.21 31.31
C PRO A 944 -2.35 -17.29 31.09
N LYS A 945 -2.76 -17.95 29.99
CA LYS A 945 -4.18 -18.16 29.64
C LYS A 945 -4.85 -18.66 30.91
N SER A 946 -5.95 -18.03 31.32
CA SER A 946 -6.63 -18.25 32.61
C SER A 946 -7.40 -19.58 32.67
N PHE A 947 -6.81 -20.64 32.10
CA PHE A 947 -7.04 -22.01 32.50
C PHE A 947 -6.93 -22.08 34.03
N LYS A 948 -8.06 -22.35 34.68
CA LYS A 948 -8.17 -22.58 36.13
C LYS A 948 -7.46 -23.89 36.50
N ARG A 949 -6.13 -23.86 36.51
CA ARG A 949 -5.22 -24.94 36.91
C ARG A 949 -4.36 -24.48 38.08
N LEU A 950 -4.89 -24.71 39.28
CA LEU A 950 -4.16 -24.96 40.53
C LEU A 950 -2.74 -24.36 40.57
N ARG A 951 -2.63 -23.05 40.85
CA ARG A 951 -1.34 -22.43 41.17
C ARG A 951 -0.72 -23.18 42.35
N LYS A 952 0.37 -23.92 42.07
CA LYS A 952 1.16 -24.63 43.07
C LYS A 952 1.61 -23.61 44.13
N ARG A 953 1.26 -23.81 45.40
CA ARG A 953 1.61 -22.88 46.49
C ARG A 953 3.12 -22.65 46.49
N SER A 954 3.53 -21.38 46.52
CA SER A 954 4.89 -21.02 46.93
C SER A 954 5.06 -21.43 48.40
N SER A 955 6.20 -22.02 48.74
CA SER A 955 6.51 -22.48 50.11
C SER A 955 6.54 -21.35 51.14
N ASP A 956 6.74 -20.10 50.70
CA ASP A 956 6.94 -18.94 51.56
C ASP A 956 5.71 -18.02 51.71
N THR A 957 4.61 -18.30 51.00
CA THR A 957 3.37 -17.50 51.13
C THR A 957 2.64 -17.87 52.43
N GLN A 958 2.59 -16.92 53.37
CA GLN A 958 1.88 -17.11 54.64
C GLN A 958 0.39 -16.82 54.47
N THR A 959 -0.45 -17.81 54.79
CA THR A 959 -1.92 -17.65 54.77
C THR A 959 -2.43 -17.22 56.14
N ILE A 960 -3.35 -16.26 56.16
CA ILE A 960 -4.08 -15.76 57.33
C ILE A 960 -5.57 -15.90 57.01
N ILE A 961 -6.37 -16.43 57.93
CA ILE A 961 -7.82 -16.52 57.77
C ILE A 961 -8.48 -15.47 58.67
N VAL A 962 -9.36 -14.63 58.12
CA VAL A 962 -10.07 -13.58 58.87
C VAL A 962 -11.56 -13.68 58.57
N ASP A 963 -12.40 -13.82 59.59
CA ASP A 963 -13.83 -14.07 59.41
C ASP A 963 -14.54 -12.91 58.69
N GLY A 964 -15.21 -13.19 57.57
CA GLY A 964 -15.98 -12.21 56.80
C GLY A 964 -17.35 -11.88 57.42
N GLY A 965 -17.82 -12.69 58.37
CA GLY A 965 -19.15 -12.59 58.94
C GLY A 965 -20.26 -12.93 57.94
N SER A 966 -21.50 -12.55 58.27
CA SER A 966 -22.69 -12.79 57.42
C SER A 966 -23.18 -11.54 56.69
N PHE A 967 -22.46 -10.42 56.78
CA PHE A 967 -22.86 -9.11 56.27
C PHE A 967 -22.97 -9.06 54.75
N ARG A 968 -23.81 -8.16 54.23
CA ARG A 968 -24.05 -7.98 52.79
C ARG A 968 -23.11 -6.99 52.10
N GLU A 969 -22.64 -5.97 52.82
CA GLU A 969 -21.57 -5.07 52.37
C GLU A 969 -20.80 -4.47 53.54
N GLY A 970 -19.60 -3.95 53.26
CA GLY A 970 -18.75 -3.32 54.26
C GLY A 970 -17.35 -3.02 53.72
N ASN A 971 -16.47 -2.58 54.61
CA ASN A 971 -15.08 -2.23 54.31
C ASN A 971 -14.11 -3.32 54.78
N LEU A 972 -13.11 -3.64 53.97
CA LEU A 972 -11.92 -4.41 54.34
C LEU A 972 -10.73 -3.45 54.44
N SER A 973 -10.19 -3.26 55.65
CA SER A 973 -9.00 -2.42 55.86
C SER A 973 -7.77 -3.30 56.05
N LEU A 974 -6.90 -3.39 55.04
CA LEU A 974 -5.58 -3.98 55.21
C LEU A 974 -4.72 -3.04 56.05
N LYS A 975 -4.04 -3.63 57.04
CA LYS A 975 -3.10 -2.94 57.93
C LYS A 975 -1.87 -3.79 58.13
N ILE A 976 -0.86 -3.58 57.29
CA ILE A 976 0.44 -4.21 57.43
C ILE A 976 1.33 -3.31 58.29
N SER A 977 1.94 -3.86 59.34
CA SER A 977 2.95 -3.16 60.15
C SER A 977 4.34 -3.78 59.99
N LEU A 978 5.36 -2.94 60.08
CA LEU A 978 6.77 -3.32 60.09
C LEU A 978 7.37 -3.09 61.50
N PRO A 979 8.49 -3.73 61.86
CA PRO A 979 9.25 -3.39 63.06
C PRO A 979 9.88 -2.00 62.95
N GLU A 980 10.22 -1.38 64.08
CA GLU A 980 10.70 0.02 64.15
C GLU A 980 11.97 0.31 63.29
N GLU A 981 12.82 -0.70 63.03
CA GLU A 981 14.01 -0.56 62.18
C GLU A 981 13.74 -0.66 60.66
N TYR A 982 12.48 -0.90 60.23
CA TYR A 982 12.15 -1.14 58.82
C TYR A 982 11.05 -0.21 58.30
N HIS A 983 11.28 0.35 57.11
CA HIS A 983 10.28 1.11 56.34
C HIS A 983 9.83 0.35 55.10
N PHE A 984 8.67 0.69 54.53
CA PHE A 984 8.26 0.16 53.22
C PHE A 984 9.20 0.69 52.13
N SER A 985 9.52 -0.15 51.13
CA SER A 985 10.37 0.28 50.00
C SER A 985 9.72 1.41 49.21
N LYS A 986 10.52 2.41 48.84
CA LYS A 986 10.08 3.55 48.02
C LYS A 986 10.19 3.23 46.53
N GLU A 987 11.09 2.30 46.20
CA GLU A 987 11.47 1.80 44.89
C GLU A 987 10.49 0.70 44.42
N ALA A 988 10.29 -0.33 45.25
CA ALA A 988 9.42 -1.46 45.00
C ALA A 988 8.14 -1.35 45.84
N ARG A 989 7.08 -0.77 45.29
CA ARG A 989 5.82 -0.56 46.03
C ARG A 989 5.14 -1.87 46.45
N SER A 990 4.77 -1.94 47.73
CA SER A 990 3.94 -3.02 48.28
C SER A 990 2.54 -3.02 47.65
N LYS A 991 2.05 -4.20 47.22
CA LYS A 991 0.79 -4.33 46.47
C LYS A 991 -0.05 -5.54 46.85
N PHE A 992 -1.35 -5.43 46.61
CA PHE A 992 -2.36 -6.47 46.82
C PHE A 992 -3.13 -6.78 45.53
N ILE A 993 -3.67 -8.00 45.44
CA ILE A 993 -4.57 -8.49 44.38
C ILE A 993 -5.67 -9.30 45.08
N VAL A 994 -6.91 -9.19 44.60
CA VAL A 994 -8.08 -9.88 45.15
C VAL A 994 -8.66 -10.87 44.15
N GLU A 995 -8.94 -12.09 44.63
CA GLU A 995 -9.71 -13.12 43.93
C GLU A 995 -10.97 -13.41 44.75
N THR A 996 -12.13 -13.67 44.13
CA THR A 996 -13.38 -14.01 44.86
C THR A 996 -14.00 -15.31 44.36
N GLU A 997 -14.58 -16.08 45.27
CA GLU A 997 -15.13 -17.41 44.99
C GLU A 997 -16.53 -17.57 45.64
N PRO A 998 -17.61 -17.82 44.87
CA PRO A 998 -17.71 -17.69 43.42
C PRO A 998 -17.77 -16.22 42.97
N GLU A 999 -17.13 -15.91 41.84
CA GLU A 999 -16.95 -14.56 41.27
C GLU A 999 -18.24 -13.74 41.15
N SER A 1000 -19.38 -14.38 40.89
CA SER A 1000 -20.69 -13.72 40.74
C SER A 1000 -21.41 -13.39 42.07
N ALA A 1001 -20.97 -13.95 43.20
CA ALA A 1001 -21.62 -13.78 44.50
C ALA A 1001 -21.00 -12.68 45.37
N LEU A 1002 -19.73 -12.33 45.13
CA LEU A 1002 -18.93 -11.42 45.95
C LEU A 1002 -18.02 -10.57 45.07
N SER A 1003 -18.24 -9.26 45.09
CA SER A 1003 -17.33 -8.25 44.53
C SER A 1003 -16.53 -7.60 45.66
N ILE A 1004 -15.23 -7.42 45.47
CA ILE A 1004 -14.37 -6.61 46.35
C ILE A 1004 -13.64 -5.60 45.45
N ASP A 1005 -13.73 -4.32 45.80
CA ASP A 1005 -13.26 -3.19 45.00
C ASP A 1005 -12.32 -2.28 45.82
N PRO A 1006 -11.13 -1.89 45.31
CA PRO A 1006 -10.54 -2.30 44.03
C PRO A 1006 -10.08 -3.77 44.00
N SER A 1007 -10.06 -4.35 42.81
CA SER A 1007 -9.57 -5.71 42.54
C SER A 1007 -8.08 -5.91 42.85
N ASP A 1008 -7.32 -4.84 42.80
CA ASP A 1008 -5.87 -4.81 43.01
C ASP A 1008 -5.43 -3.38 43.32
N GLY A 1009 -4.23 -3.22 43.88
CA GLY A 1009 -3.74 -1.90 44.23
C GLY A 1009 -2.48 -1.91 45.09
N TYR A 1010 -2.10 -0.73 45.55
CA TYR A 1010 -0.91 -0.52 46.38
C TYR A 1010 -1.28 -0.25 47.83
N LEU A 1011 -0.41 -0.68 48.76
CA LEU A 1011 -0.47 -0.20 50.14
C LEU A 1011 0.06 1.25 50.21
N SER A 1012 -0.43 2.03 51.17
CA SER A 1012 0.13 3.34 51.51
C SER A 1012 1.58 3.21 52.02
N PRO A 1013 2.35 4.32 52.10
CA PRO A 1013 3.67 4.33 52.74
C PRO A 1013 3.66 3.84 54.19
N ASP A 1014 2.51 3.89 54.86
CA ASP A 1014 2.28 3.44 56.24
C ASP A 1014 1.75 2.00 56.32
N GLY A 1015 1.56 1.31 55.18
CA GLY A 1015 1.15 -0.09 55.11
C GLY A 1015 -0.36 -0.36 55.01
N PHE A 1016 -1.17 0.65 54.70
CA PHE A 1016 -2.65 0.54 54.71
C PHE A 1016 -3.26 0.47 53.31
N ALA A 1017 -4.39 -0.24 53.18
CA ALA A 1017 -5.29 -0.08 52.03
C ALA A 1017 -6.74 -0.36 52.46
N ASN A 1018 -7.70 0.41 51.94
CA ASN A 1018 -9.13 0.20 52.18
C ASN A 1018 -9.80 -0.28 50.89
N LEU A 1019 -10.54 -1.38 51.00
CA LEU A 1019 -11.37 -1.95 49.94
C LEU A 1019 -12.82 -2.02 50.43
N ARG A 1020 -13.78 -2.03 49.52
CA ARG A 1020 -15.20 -2.27 49.84
C ARG A 1020 -15.63 -3.63 49.29
N PHE A 1021 -16.24 -4.46 50.14
CA PHE A 1021 -16.88 -5.69 49.70
C PHE A 1021 -18.39 -5.51 49.57
N ARG A 1022 -18.99 -6.23 48.63
CA ARG A 1022 -20.44 -6.30 48.43
C ARG A 1022 -20.84 -7.69 47.92
N ARG A 1023 -21.90 -8.25 48.49
CA ARG A 1023 -22.44 -9.55 48.14
C ARG A 1023 -23.71 -9.42 47.30
N SER A 1024 -23.72 -10.18 46.21
CA SER A 1024 -24.83 -10.30 45.26
C SER A 1024 -25.73 -11.52 45.56
N SER A 1025 -25.29 -12.41 46.45
CA SER A 1025 -26.00 -13.63 46.86
C SER A 1025 -25.83 -13.87 48.37
N PRO A 1026 -26.86 -14.38 49.07
CA PRO A 1026 -26.77 -14.78 50.47
C PRO A 1026 -25.93 -16.04 50.71
N ALA A 1027 -25.62 -16.80 49.65
CA ALA A 1027 -24.80 -18.02 49.74
C ALA A 1027 -23.38 -17.74 50.25
N ALA A 1028 -22.74 -18.74 50.85
CA ALA A 1028 -21.37 -18.63 51.35
C ALA A 1028 -20.39 -18.29 50.22
N SER A 1029 -19.43 -17.40 50.50
CA SER A 1029 -18.43 -16.96 49.53
C SER A 1029 -17.10 -16.62 50.21
N LEU A 1030 -16.03 -16.50 49.44
CA LEU A 1030 -14.67 -16.35 49.95
C LEU A 1030 -13.92 -15.28 49.15
N GLY A 1031 -13.45 -14.24 49.84
CA GLY A 1031 -12.46 -13.29 49.30
C GLY A 1031 -11.04 -13.77 49.59
N ARG A 1032 -10.12 -13.65 48.63
CA ARG A 1032 -8.70 -13.97 48.80
C ARG A 1032 -7.85 -12.76 48.42
N ILE A 1033 -7.25 -12.10 49.40
CA ILE A 1033 -6.41 -10.92 49.18
C ILE A 1033 -4.94 -11.34 49.29
N SER A 1034 -4.28 -11.51 48.14
CA SER A 1034 -2.86 -11.83 48.03
C SER A 1034 -2.02 -10.55 48.08
N CYS A 1035 -1.09 -10.43 49.04
CA CYS A 1035 -0.22 -9.27 49.18
C CYS A 1035 1.25 -9.62 48.95
N LYS A 1036 1.98 -8.75 48.25
CA LYS A 1036 3.44 -8.69 48.29
C LYS A 1036 3.86 -7.42 49.01
N VAL A 1037 4.48 -7.59 50.18
CA VAL A 1037 5.02 -6.52 51.00
C VAL A 1037 6.53 -6.43 50.75
N TYR A 1038 7.01 -5.24 50.42
CA TYR A 1038 8.42 -4.91 50.19
C TYR A 1038 8.86 -3.89 51.24
N TYR A 1039 9.96 -4.18 51.94
CA TYR A 1039 10.39 -3.43 53.11
C TYR A 1039 11.92 -3.47 53.24
N CYS A 1040 12.51 -2.37 53.69
CA CYS A 1040 13.96 -2.18 53.78
C CYS A 1040 14.30 -1.53 55.13
N LYS A 1041 15.57 -1.65 55.50
CA LYS A 1041 16.18 -0.85 56.55
C LYS A 1041 17.14 0.14 55.87
N GLU A 1042 17.42 1.27 56.50
CA GLU A 1042 18.30 2.30 55.90
C GLU A 1042 19.67 1.69 55.52
N ASP A 1043 20.10 1.97 54.28
CA ASP A 1043 21.30 1.44 53.63
C ASP A 1043 21.43 -0.10 53.54
N GLU A 1044 20.35 -0.87 53.80
CA GLU A 1044 20.31 -2.34 53.65
C GLU A 1044 19.47 -2.81 52.43
N VAL A 1045 19.74 -4.03 51.96
CA VAL A 1045 19.02 -4.62 50.81
C VAL A 1045 17.55 -4.89 51.15
N CYS A 1046 16.64 -4.30 50.38
CA CYS A 1046 15.20 -4.47 50.54
C CYS A 1046 14.75 -5.96 50.46
N LEU A 1047 13.95 -6.37 51.44
CA LEU A 1047 13.36 -7.70 51.55
C LEU A 1047 11.90 -7.69 51.04
N TYR A 1048 11.35 -8.88 50.80
CA TYR A 1048 9.92 -9.04 50.52
C TYR A 1048 9.27 -10.18 51.32
N LYS A 1049 7.97 -10.06 51.53
CA LYS A 1049 7.10 -11.05 52.20
C LYS A 1049 5.82 -11.24 51.39
N SER A 1050 5.46 -12.50 51.13
CA SER A 1050 4.18 -12.85 50.50
C SER A 1050 3.16 -13.28 51.57
N LEU A 1051 1.98 -12.66 51.52
CA LEU A 1051 0.85 -12.91 52.41
C LEU A 1051 -0.39 -13.26 51.59
N LEU A 1052 -1.32 -14.01 52.18
CA LEU A 1052 -2.65 -14.29 51.63
C LEU A 1052 -3.67 -14.20 52.76
N PHE A 1053 -4.60 -13.27 52.67
CA PHE A 1053 -5.76 -13.21 53.55
C PHE A 1053 -6.94 -13.95 52.90
N GLU A 1054 -7.40 -15.04 53.52
CA GLU A 1054 -8.64 -15.72 53.15
C GLU A 1054 -9.78 -15.20 54.05
N VAL A 1055 -10.81 -14.62 53.44
CA VAL A 1055 -11.93 -13.94 54.09
C VAL A 1055 -13.25 -14.66 53.75
N PRO A 1056 -13.61 -15.72 54.50
CA PRO A 1056 -14.85 -16.45 54.28
C PRO A 1056 -16.06 -15.68 54.82
N PHE A 1057 -17.02 -15.38 53.94
CA PHE A 1057 -18.32 -14.82 54.25
C PHE A 1057 -19.36 -15.95 54.38
N ARG A 1058 -20.09 -15.96 55.50
CA ARG A 1058 -21.07 -16.98 55.87
C ARG A 1058 -22.44 -16.66 55.29
N GLU A 1059 -23.34 -17.63 55.29
CA GLU A 1059 -24.69 -17.44 54.75
C GLU A 1059 -25.45 -16.34 55.51
N GLU A 1060 -26.26 -15.57 54.79
CA GLU A 1060 -26.86 -14.33 55.29
C GLU A 1060 -27.96 -14.62 56.34
N LEU A 1061 -27.71 -14.17 57.58
CA LEU A 1061 -28.74 -13.99 58.60
C LEU A 1061 -29.13 -12.51 58.61
N SER A 1062 -30.43 -12.23 58.71
CA SER A 1062 -31.05 -10.98 58.27
C SER A 1062 -30.76 -9.76 59.17
N GLU A 1063 -29.61 -9.12 58.98
CA GLU A 1063 -29.29 -7.79 59.51
C GLU A 1063 -28.75 -6.85 58.43
N THR A 1064 -29.30 -5.64 58.37
CA THR A 1064 -28.88 -4.59 57.42
C THR A 1064 -27.80 -3.69 58.02
N SER A 1065 -26.73 -4.30 58.52
CA SER A 1065 -25.56 -3.62 59.10
C SER A 1065 -24.38 -3.62 58.13
N GLN A 1066 -23.61 -2.52 58.08
CA GLN A 1066 -22.34 -2.44 57.35
C GLN A 1066 -21.20 -2.92 58.25
N ALA A 1067 -20.29 -3.74 57.70
CA ALA A 1067 -19.15 -4.25 58.42
C ALA A 1067 -17.89 -3.38 58.24
N GLU A 1068 -17.03 -3.35 59.25
CA GLU A 1068 -15.62 -2.96 59.11
C GLU A 1068 -14.74 -4.10 59.59
N ILE A 1069 -13.96 -4.68 58.68
CA ILE A 1069 -13.12 -5.86 58.91
C ILE A 1069 -11.67 -5.46 58.70
N THR A 1070 -10.83 -5.63 59.72
CA THR A 1070 -9.41 -5.28 59.63
C THR A 1070 -8.56 -6.52 59.31
N LEU A 1071 -7.88 -6.50 58.17
CA LEU A 1071 -6.94 -7.51 57.70
C LEU A 1071 -5.52 -7.11 58.15
N ALA A 1072 -5.23 -7.32 59.44
CA ALA A 1072 -3.97 -6.91 60.06
C ALA A 1072 -2.87 -7.98 59.95
N PHE A 1073 -1.63 -7.56 59.71
CA PHE A 1073 -0.46 -8.46 59.82
C PHE A 1073 0.83 -7.70 60.17
N GLU A 1074 1.58 -8.21 61.15
CA GLU A 1074 2.89 -7.69 61.56
C GLU A 1074 4.01 -8.49 60.88
N VAL A 1075 4.85 -7.81 60.08
CA VAL A 1075 5.99 -8.44 59.39
C VAL A 1075 7.12 -8.71 60.38
N LYS A 1076 7.43 -9.99 60.61
CA LYS A 1076 8.58 -10.42 61.41
C LYS A 1076 9.76 -10.74 60.49
N PRO A 1077 10.93 -10.10 60.65
CA PRO A 1077 12.11 -10.40 59.84
C PRO A 1077 12.52 -11.87 59.96
N LYS A 1078 12.99 -12.47 58.86
CA LYS A 1078 13.74 -13.74 58.96
C LYS A 1078 15.11 -13.40 59.55
N ALA A 1079 15.44 -13.96 60.71
CA ALA A 1079 16.77 -13.81 61.29
C ALA A 1079 17.85 -14.33 60.32
N SER A 1080 18.95 -13.58 60.19
CA SER A 1080 20.04 -13.89 59.26
C SER A 1080 20.81 -15.15 59.69
N THR A 1081 20.54 -16.27 59.03
CA THR A 1081 21.31 -17.52 59.19
C THR A 1081 22.62 -17.45 58.40
N SER A 1082 23.48 -16.50 58.75
CA SER A 1082 24.81 -16.29 58.18
C SER A 1082 25.88 -16.87 59.11
N SER A 1083 26.03 -18.19 59.13
CA SER A 1083 26.99 -18.89 60.00
C SER A 1083 27.55 -20.19 59.41
N LEU A 1084 28.22 -20.08 58.25
CA LEU A 1084 29.29 -21.00 57.84
C LEU A 1084 30.52 -20.17 57.43
N PRO A 1085 31.76 -20.53 57.86
CA PRO A 1085 32.93 -19.65 57.74
C PRO A 1085 33.82 -19.95 56.52
N LEU A 1086 34.40 -18.87 55.97
CA LEU A 1086 35.57 -18.79 55.07
C LEU A 1086 35.59 -19.74 53.85
#